data_AF-A0A9D0U2Q7-F1
#
_entry.id   AF-A0A9D0U2Q7-F1
#
_cell.length_a   1.000
_cell.length_b   1.000
_cell.length_c   1.000
_cell.angle_alpha   90.00
_cell.angle_beta   90.00
_cell.angle_gamma   90.00
#
_symmetry.space_group_name_H-M   'P 1'
#
loop_
_entity.id
_entity.type
_entity.pdbx_description
1 polymer ?
#
loop_
_entity_poly.entity_id
_entity_poly.type
_entity_poly.pdbx_seq_one_letter_code
_entity_poly.pdbx_strand_id
1 'polypeptide(L)'
;PTSLIGSAFKGPIDGAVTRVTDAAGTIIATSDSSAGKFEFPAITLPTDGSAAIFIETIGGSYTDEATNEPVTPTGKGLMTVFTVDELNTIISGGKVMALTPETTLMAQLVKKMLADGKTASVAITDAKAIIQAQLLDDTNPAQGTSGDSLLMIGDLSAGTPADQAEALARNRAISFSIEANTLNLSPVQVFDLIDKRALDLEDGTLDGKEADGTTAITITDKDGATKELGADQKNSYGLARTKLLNNTLTRLGNGDLSDAEKAELEKLGFDTGYFDNLNDANAAAAAKTIEQLAATNLPSFNHLPVLTDEDGNATDNAATYTLTATPNINVTVTAPGESWTTPMLRYNGLQLPPVIKANRGDTMTLNLVNNLTDETTIHWHGFKIPGDQDGGPDFPVAAGGSKTYSFPMLQPAAPLWFHPHPDMKTGEQVYNGLAGVYLLDDAISKQLVTDKNLPADSYDIPVLIQDRRFKEDADANGVTDGVRELLYKMNADGTANEMDNDGMLGSKILVNGAELPQLNVETRQYRFRLYNTSNARSYEFALTKDGTTFEKFKVIGTDGGLLAQPVEVESITLGAAERAEVIIDFGNHADSKLMLVSKAFNGSPMMGMGGMGNGGGMGGMGNGGGMGGMGNGSGMGNGGMNGMVVNGMRMDIMRFDVTTTVTDDVVLYTDLPADADINTQRLAATDASKTRNFVMTMGMGNTSSGMGGGMSFVINGQPFDMNVINETITLADGDTEIWSIQNRSPMAHPFHAHAIQWQILDRNGVAATGIDLGWKDTVLVQPGETVNFIGKFDPAVNTGDYMYHCHILEHEDAGMMGFFRIQ
;
A
#
# COMPACT_ATOMS: atom_id res chain seq x y z
N PRO A 1 -36.25 26.37 0.56
CA PRO A 1 -35.89 26.08 -0.85
C PRO A 1 -37.12 25.58 -1.62
N THR A 2 -37.49 26.25 -2.72
CA THR A 2 -38.63 25.83 -3.58
C THR A 2 -38.17 25.23 -4.91
N SER A 3 -36.86 25.15 -5.15
CA SER A 3 -36.28 24.64 -6.38
C SER A 3 -35.68 23.25 -6.21
N LEU A 4 -35.80 22.44 -7.26
CA LEU A 4 -35.11 21.16 -7.40
C LEU A 4 -33.82 21.40 -8.17
N ILE A 5 -32.67 21.09 -7.58
CA ILE A 5 -31.34 21.33 -8.16
C ILE A 5 -30.63 20.00 -8.31
N GLY A 6 -29.98 19.77 -9.45
CA GLY A 6 -29.23 18.55 -9.66
C GLY A 6 -28.07 18.68 -10.63
N SER A 7 -27.28 17.61 -10.70
CA SER A 7 -26.07 17.50 -11.49
C SER A 7 -26.02 16.14 -12.20
N ALA A 8 -25.50 16.09 -13.42
CA ALA A 8 -25.36 14.87 -14.23
C ALA A 8 -23.88 14.55 -14.46
N PHE A 9 -23.45 13.37 -13.99
CA PHE A 9 -22.05 12.98 -13.89
C PHE A 9 -21.71 11.79 -14.77
N LYS A 10 -20.98 12.07 -15.86
CA LYS A 10 -20.19 11.13 -16.68
C LYS A 10 -18.95 11.84 -17.27
N GLY A 11 -18.50 12.91 -16.59
CA GLY A 11 -18.19 14.21 -17.17
C GLY A 11 -19.38 15.16 -16.95
N PRO A 12 -19.20 16.46 -16.69
CA PRO A 12 -20.32 17.40 -16.60
C PRO A 12 -21.06 17.42 -17.94
N ILE A 13 -22.24 16.77 -18.00
CA ILE A 13 -23.02 16.70 -19.24
C ILE A 13 -23.63 18.07 -19.49
N ASP A 14 -23.05 18.80 -20.44
CA ASP A 14 -23.44 20.16 -20.76
C ASP A 14 -24.39 20.21 -21.96
N GLY A 15 -25.33 21.16 -21.94
CA GLY A 15 -26.32 21.34 -23.00
C GLY A 15 -27.31 20.17 -23.17
N ALA A 16 -27.50 19.35 -22.14
CA ALA A 16 -28.53 18.31 -22.13
C ALA A 16 -29.88 18.88 -21.70
N VAL A 17 -30.97 18.31 -22.22
CA VAL A 17 -32.32 18.61 -21.74
C VAL A 17 -32.64 17.66 -20.59
N THR A 18 -32.82 18.19 -19.39
CA THR A 18 -33.29 17.44 -18.23
C THR A 18 -34.81 17.46 -18.15
N ARG A 19 -35.44 16.30 -17.97
CA ARG A 19 -36.89 16.15 -17.85
C ARG A 19 -37.25 15.45 -16.55
N VAL A 20 -38.36 15.87 -15.96
CA VAL A 20 -39.02 15.16 -14.87
C VAL A 20 -40.28 14.51 -15.41
N THR A 21 -40.44 13.20 -15.21
CA THR A 21 -41.60 12.45 -15.70
C THR A 21 -42.25 11.61 -14.62
N ASP A 22 -43.55 11.34 -14.76
CA ASP A 22 -44.21 10.31 -13.95
C ASP A 22 -43.89 8.89 -14.46
N ALA A 23 -44.41 7.87 -13.77
CA ALA A 23 -44.25 6.47 -14.15
C ALA A 23 -44.88 6.10 -15.52
N ALA A 24 -45.81 6.91 -16.04
CA ALA A 24 -46.41 6.73 -17.36
C ALA A 24 -45.60 7.44 -18.47
N GLY A 25 -44.52 8.15 -18.12
CA GLY A 25 -43.70 8.92 -19.05
C GLY A 25 -44.27 10.30 -19.39
N THR A 26 -45.28 10.77 -18.66
CA THR A 26 -45.81 12.13 -18.83
C THR A 26 -44.79 13.13 -18.31
N ILE A 27 -44.41 14.11 -19.14
CA ILE A 27 -43.47 15.17 -18.77
C ILE A 27 -44.15 16.15 -17.81
N ILE A 28 -43.58 16.29 -16.61
CA ILE A 28 -44.01 17.19 -15.55
C ILE A 28 -43.27 18.54 -15.66
N ALA A 29 -41.96 18.49 -15.92
CA ALA A 29 -41.11 19.68 -16.05
C ALA A 29 -39.90 19.41 -16.95
N THR A 30 -39.33 20.48 -17.51
CA THR A 30 -38.10 20.44 -18.33
C THR A 30 -37.17 21.60 -17.97
N SER A 31 -35.86 21.36 -17.98
CA SER A 31 -34.81 22.36 -17.76
C SER A 31 -33.59 21.98 -18.60
N ASP A 32 -32.74 22.95 -18.95
CA ASP A 32 -31.51 22.70 -19.68
C ASP A 32 -30.33 22.64 -18.71
N SER A 33 -29.39 21.72 -18.94
CA SER A 33 -28.16 21.65 -18.17
C SER A 33 -27.12 22.66 -18.65
N SER A 34 -26.42 23.26 -17.69
CA SER A 34 -25.28 24.15 -17.89
C SER A 34 -24.14 23.70 -16.97
N ALA A 35 -22.97 23.42 -17.54
CA ALA A 35 -21.82 22.84 -16.83
C ALA A 35 -22.18 21.58 -16.02
N GLY A 36 -23.06 20.72 -16.56
CA GLY A 36 -23.55 19.51 -15.89
C GLY A 36 -24.64 19.75 -14.84
N LYS A 37 -24.98 21.01 -14.52
CA LYS A 37 -25.98 21.36 -13.50
C LYS A 37 -27.31 21.75 -14.12
N PHE A 38 -28.41 21.42 -13.47
CA PHE A 38 -29.76 21.83 -13.86
C PHE A 38 -30.56 22.28 -12.63
N GLU A 39 -31.51 23.19 -12.84
CA GLU A 39 -32.40 23.68 -11.80
C GLU A 39 -33.84 23.75 -12.32
N PHE A 40 -34.79 23.36 -11.46
CA PHE A 40 -36.22 23.58 -11.65
C PHE A 40 -36.71 24.56 -10.57
N PRO A 41 -36.92 25.85 -10.88
CA PRO A 41 -37.27 26.87 -9.90
C PRO A 41 -38.60 26.63 -9.16
N ALA A 42 -39.53 25.90 -9.79
CA ALA A 42 -40.79 25.45 -9.23
C ALA A 42 -41.27 24.17 -9.93
N ILE A 43 -41.64 23.15 -9.16
CA ILE A 43 -42.17 21.89 -9.68
C ILE A 43 -43.47 21.51 -8.95
N THR A 44 -44.48 21.08 -9.69
CA THR A 44 -45.74 20.59 -9.12
C THR A 44 -45.79 19.07 -9.25
N LEU A 45 -45.57 18.38 -8.13
CA LEU A 45 -45.58 16.92 -8.09
C LEU A 45 -47.02 16.37 -7.90
N PRO A 46 -47.27 15.11 -8.28
CA PRO A 46 -48.53 14.42 -7.97
C PRO A 46 -48.85 14.41 -6.46
N THR A 47 -50.12 14.28 -6.11
CA THR A 47 -50.57 14.26 -4.70
C THR A 47 -50.34 12.92 -3.99
N ASP A 48 -50.12 11.84 -4.74
CA ASP A 48 -49.79 10.53 -4.19
C ASP A 48 -48.30 10.49 -3.84
N GLY A 49 -48.00 10.57 -2.55
CA GLY A 49 -46.64 10.54 -2.00
C GLY A 49 -45.83 9.29 -2.37
N SER A 50 -46.52 8.19 -2.71
CA SER A 50 -45.88 6.91 -3.04
C SER A 50 -45.58 6.73 -4.53
N ALA A 51 -46.03 7.63 -5.39
CA ALA A 51 -45.83 7.54 -6.84
C ALA A 51 -44.36 7.72 -7.24
N ALA A 52 -43.90 6.98 -8.26
CA ALA A 52 -42.55 7.12 -8.80
C ALA A 52 -42.43 8.31 -9.75
N ILE A 53 -41.35 9.08 -9.57
CA ILE A 53 -40.95 10.22 -10.39
C ILE A 53 -39.54 9.93 -10.93
N PHE A 54 -39.40 10.03 -12.25
CA PHE A 54 -38.13 9.85 -12.95
C PHE A 54 -37.55 11.19 -13.36
N ILE A 55 -36.24 11.30 -13.31
CA ILE A 55 -35.51 12.48 -13.74
C ILE A 55 -34.41 12.01 -14.68
N GLU A 56 -34.44 12.47 -15.93
CA GLU A 56 -33.55 12.00 -16.99
C GLU A 56 -32.92 13.16 -17.77
N THR A 57 -31.68 12.99 -18.21
CA THR A 57 -31.05 13.85 -19.22
C THR A 57 -31.21 13.25 -20.61
N ILE A 58 -31.34 14.11 -21.62
CA ILE A 58 -31.40 13.71 -23.03
C ILE A 58 -30.47 14.60 -23.84
N GLY A 59 -29.51 13.96 -24.53
CA GLY A 59 -28.52 14.65 -25.35
C GLY A 59 -27.41 15.30 -24.54
N GLY A 60 -26.94 16.46 -25.00
CA GLY A 60 -25.77 17.15 -24.44
C GLY A 60 -24.44 16.56 -24.89
N SER A 61 -23.37 17.10 -24.33
CA SER A 61 -22.01 16.64 -24.57
C SER A 61 -21.19 16.67 -23.29
N TYR A 62 -20.22 15.77 -23.19
CA TYR A 62 -19.26 15.75 -22.10
C TYR A 62 -17.90 15.29 -22.62
N THR A 63 -16.84 15.55 -21.87
CA THR A 63 -15.54 14.91 -22.09
C THR A 63 -15.47 13.68 -21.21
N ASP A 64 -15.27 12.51 -21.82
CA ASP A 64 -15.08 11.27 -21.07
C ASP A 64 -13.77 11.35 -20.30
N GLU A 65 -13.86 11.28 -18.98
CA GLU A 65 -12.74 11.61 -18.12
C GLU A 65 -11.69 10.49 -18.02
N ALA A 66 -12.01 9.27 -18.47
CA ALA A 66 -11.07 8.16 -18.51
C ALA A 66 -10.22 8.17 -19.79
N THR A 67 -10.78 8.66 -20.90
CA THR A 67 -10.13 8.66 -22.22
C THR A 67 -9.76 10.06 -22.73
N ASN A 68 -10.27 11.10 -22.07
CA ASN A 68 -10.20 12.50 -22.48
C ASN A 68 -10.80 12.78 -23.88
N GLU A 69 -11.72 11.93 -24.33
CA GLU A 69 -12.40 12.07 -25.62
C GLU A 69 -13.76 12.76 -25.49
N PRO A 70 -14.16 13.62 -26.44
CA PRO A 70 -15.49 14.23 -26.42
C PRO A 70 -16.58 13.22 -26.79
N VAL A 71 -17.69 13.24 -26.05
CA VAL A 71 -18.83 12.34 -26.23
C VAL A 71 -20.11 13.14 -26.43
N THR A 72 -20.92 12.69 -27.39
CA THR A 72 -22.27 13.24 -27.65
C THR A 72 -23.26 12.08 -27.70
N PRO A 73 -23.87 11.69 -26.57
CA PRO A 73 -24.81 10.59 -26.55
C PRO A 73 -26.06 10.92 -27.38
N THR A 74 -26.40 10.04 -28.33
CA THR A 74 -27.55 10.23 -29.21
C THR A 74 -28.77 9.54 -28.61
N GLY A 75 -29.76 10.32 -28.15
CA GLY A 75 -31.03 9.78 -27.64
C GLY A 75 -30.91 8.97 -26.34
N LYS A 76 -29.76 9.02 -25.67
CA LYS A 76 -29.48 8.41 -24.38
C LYS A 76 -28.99 9.48 -23.39
N GLY A 77 -29.16 9.23 -22.11
CA GLY A 77 -28.63 10.06 -21.04
C GLY A 77 -28.75 9.36 -19.69
N LEU A 78 -28.42 10.09 -18.63
CA LEU A 78 -28.43 9.56 -17.28
C LEU A 78 -29.81 9.74 -16.65
N MET A 79 -30.15 8.88 -15.70
CA MET A 79 -31.46 8.86 -15.07
C MET A 79 -31.35 8.62 -13.57
N THR A 80 -32.37 9.02 -12.83
CA THR A 80 -32.63 8.59 -11.45
C THR A 80 -34.13 8.51 -11.19
N VAL A 81 -34.52 7.94 -10.06
CA VAL A 81 -35.93 7.73 -9.67
C VAL A 81 -36.13 7.94 -8.17
N PHE A 82 -37.26 8.56 -7.82
CA PHE A 82 -37.69 8.82 -6.44
C PHE A 82 -39.17 8.54 -6.27
N THR A 83 -39.61 8.28 -5.03
CA THR A 83 -41.00 8.55 -4.65
C THR A 83 -41.25 10.06 -4.56
N VAL A 84 -42.51 10.47 -4.70
CA VAL A 84 -42.92 11.88 -4.50
C VAL A 84 -42.52 12.39 -3.10
N ASP A 85 -42.67 11.57 -2.06
CA ASP A 85 -42.31 11.95 -0.69
C ASP A 85 -40.79 12.14 -0.50
N GLU A 86 -39.97 11.26 -1.08
CA GLU A 86 -38.51 11.43 -1.09
C GLU A 86 -38.10 12.70 -1.84
N LEU A 87 -38.70 12.96 -3.01
CA LEU A 87 -38.40 14.13 -3.81
C LEU A 87 -38.81 15.45 -3.12
N ASN A 88 -39.96 15.46 -2.44
CA ASN A 88 -40.39 16.58 -1.60
C ASN A 88 -39.42 16.83 -0.44
N THR A 89 -38.84 15.77 0.13
CA THR A 89 -37.84 15.87 1.19
C THR A 89 -36.54 16.50 0.68
N ILE A 90 -36.11 16.15 -0.54
CA ILE A 90 -34.96 16.73 -1.22
C ILE A 90 -35.15 18.22 -1.48
N ILE A 91 -36.29 18.61 -2.06
CA ILE A 91 -36.62 20.00 -2.38
C ILE A 91 -36.70 20.84 -1.09
N SER A 92 -37.44 20.37 -0.08
CA SER A 92 -37.61 21.11 1.18
C SER A 92 -36.33 21.23 1.99
N GLY A 93 -35.44 20.23 1.90
CA GLY A 93 -34.11 20.24 2.52
C GLY A 93 -33.07 21.07 1.77
N GLY A 94 -33.34 21.49 0.53
CA GLY A 94 -32.40 22.27 -0.30
C GLY A 94 -31.23 21.41 -0.78
N LYS A 95 -31.51 20.13 -0.98
CA LYS A 95 -30.53 19.09 -1.26
C LYS A 95 -30.29 19.03 -2.77
N VAL A 96 -29.05 18.75 -3.17
CA VAL A 96 -28.69 18.58 -4.59
C VAL A 96 -28.84 17.10 -4.95
N MET A 97 -29.30 16.81 -6.16
CA MET A 97 -29.40 15.45 -6.66
C MET A 97 -28.39 15.11 -7.74
N ALA A 98 -27.96 13.85 -7.82
CA ALA A 98 -27.02 13.37 -8.83
C ALA A 98 -27.66 12.35 -9.78
N LEU A 99 -27.35 12.50 -11.07
CA LEU A 99 -27.61 11.49 -12.09
C LEU A 99 -26.26 10.84 -12.43
N THR A 100 -26.14 9.54 -12.20
CA THR A 100 -24.92 8.73 -12.46
C THR A 100 -25.30 7.46 -13.23
N PRO A 101 -24.33 6.69 -13.75
CA PRO A 101 -24.59 5.36 -14.31
C PRO A 101 -25.37 4.44 -13.36
N GLU A 102 -25.06 4.44 -12.06
CA GLU A 102 -25.73 3.58 -11.09
C GLU A 102 -27.16 4.00 -10.77
N THR A 103 -27.43 5.31 -10.67
CA THR A 103 -28.83 5.78 -10.55
C THR A 103 -29.62 5.47 -11.82
N THR A 104 -28.94 5.40 -12.97
CA THR A 104 -29.54 5.03 -14.26
C THR A 104 -29.94 3.55 -14.27
N LEU A 105 -29.05 2.66 -13.83
CA LEU A 105 -29.34 1.24 -13.64
C LEU A 105 -30.52 1.03 -12.68
N MET A 106 -30.51 1.72 -11.53
CA MET A 106 -31.61 1.68 -10.56
C MET A 106 -32.93 2.09 -11.22
N ALA A 107 -32.95 3.21 -11.95
CA ALA A 107 -34.15 3.69 -12.61
C ALA A 107 -34.67 2.72 -13.68
N GLN A 108 -33.78 2.06 -14.43
CA GLN A 108 -34.14 1.03 -15.40
C GLN A 108 -34.77 -0.19 -14.73
N LEU A 109 -34.19 -0.69 -13.63
CA LEU A 109 -34.74 -1.78 -12.83
C LEU A 109 -36.14 -1.42 -12.28
N VAL A 110 -36.31 -0.20 -11.76
CA VAL A 110 -37.61 0.26 -11.25
C VAL A 110 -38.65 0.30 -12.37
N LYS A 111 -38.32 0.79 -13.57
CA LYS A 111 -39.25 0.77 -14.71
C LYS A 111 -39.71 -0.65 -15.04
N LYS A 112 -38.79 -1.62 -15.04
CA LYS A 112 -39.11 -3.03 -15.28
C LYS A 112 -40.02 -3.59 -14.18
N MET A 113 -39.67 -3.38 -12.91
CA MET A 113 -40.46 -3.84 -11.77
C MET A 113 -41.87 -3.24 -11.73
N LEU A 114 -42.03 -1.98 -12.12
CA LEU A 114 -43.33 -1.34 -12.29
C LEU A 114 -44.15 -2.00 -13.41
N ALA A 115 -43.52 -2.33 -14.55
CA ALA A 115 -44.16 -3.06 -15.64
C ALA A 115 -44.59 -4.47 -15.23
N ASP A 116 -43.84 -5.11 -14.32
CA ASP A 116 -44.18 -6.41 -13.72
C ASP A 116 -45.23 -6.30 -12.59
N GLY A 117 -45.75 -5.11 -12.33
CA GLY A 117 -46.85 -4.87 -11.40
C GLY A 117 -46.47 -4.58 -9.96
N LYS A 118 -45.17 -4.37 -9.65
CA LYS A 118 -44.76 -3.90 -8.32
C LYS A 118 -45.22 -2.46 -8.09
N THR A 119 -45.48 -2.11 -6.83
CA THR A 119 -45.73 -0.70 -6.46
C THR A 119 -44.41 0.08 -6.50
N ALA A 120 -44.49 1.39 -6.73
CA ALA A 120 -43.31 2.27 -6.83
C ALA A 120 -42.38 2.19 -5.60
N SER A 121 -42.93 2.26 -4.39
CA SER A 121 -42.13 2.16 -3.15
C SER A 121 -41.40 0.82 -3.02
N VAL A 122 -42.05 -0.30 -3.37
CA VAL A 122 -41.43 -1.63 -3.32
C VAL A 122 -40.38 -1.77 -4.43
N ALA A 123 -40.70 -1.35 -5.65
CA ALA A 123 -39.78 -1.40 -6.78
C ALA A 123 -38.49 -0.61 -6.51
N ILE A 124 -38.61 0.62 -5.97
CA ILE A 124 -37.46 1.45 -5.60
C ILE A 124 -36.64 0.78 -4.49
N THR A 125 -37.31 0.21 -3.48
CA THR A 125 -36.62 -0.48 -2.36
C THR A 125 -35.85 -1.71 -2.84
N ASP A 126 -36.47 -2.56 -3.65
CA ASP A 126 -35.85 -3.78 -4.19
C ASP A 126 -34.69 -3.45 -5.13
N ALA A 127 -34.87 -2.46 -6.02
CA ALA A 127 -33.82 -2.02 -6.92
C ALA A 127 -32.61 -1.47 -6.15
N LYS A 128 -32.84 -0.69 -5.08
CA LYS A 128 -31.76 -0.22 -4.19
C LYS A 128 -30.99 -1.40 -3.59
N ALA A 129 -31.68 -2.42 -3.08
CA ALA A 129 -31.04 -3.60 -2.48
C ALA A 129 -30.22 -4.41 -3.51
N ILE A 130 -30.69 -4.54 -4.74
CA ILE A 130 -29.96 -5.23 -5.83
C ILE A 130 -28.67 -4.47 -6.19
N ILE A 131 -28.79 -3.15 -6.43
CA ILE A 131 -27.63 -2.30 -6.73
C ILE A 131 -26.63 -2.34 -5.56
N GLN A 132 -27.13 -2.37 -4.32
CA GLN A 132 -26.30 -2.53 -3.13
C GLN A 132 -25.52 -3.82 -3.15
N ALA A 133 -26.19 -4.96 -3.34
CA ALA A 133 -25.54 -6.26 -3.24
C ALA A 133 -24.56 -6.54 -4.39
N GLN A 134 -24.84 -6.04 -5.60
CA GLN A 134 -24.13 -6.44 -6.82
C GLN A 134 -23.08 -5.44 -7.31
N LEU A 135 -23.28 -4.14 -7.06
CA LEU A 135 -22.39 -3.08 -7.56
C LEU A 135 -21.66 -2.34 -6.45
N LEU A 136 -22.17 -2.42 -5.23
CA LEU A 136 -21.58 -1.84 -4.04
C LEU A 136 -21.04 -2.96 -3.18
N ASP A 137 -19.87 -2.74 -2.60
CA ASP A 137 -19.31 -3.69 -1.65
C ASP A 137 -19.58 -3.15 -0.24
N ASP A 138 -20.62 -3.68 0.40
CA ASP A 138 -21.03 -3.38 1.79
C ASP A 138 -19.97 -3.79 2.82
N THR A 139 -18.88 -4.39 2.37
CA THR A 139 -17.77 -4.72 3.25
C THR A 139 -16.80 -3.55 3.47
N ASN A 140 -17.00 -2.38 2.83
CA ASN A 140 -16.29 -1.15 3.22
C ASN A 140 -16.71 -0.69 4.63
N PRO A 141 -15.83 -0.75 5.66
CA PRO A 141 -16.19 -0.47 7.04
C PRO A 141 -16.05 1.01 7.41
N ALA A 142 -16.28 1.93 6.47
CA ALA A 142 -16.54 3.35 6.78
C ALA A 142 -17.90 3.56 7.48
N GLN A 143 -18.31 2.63 8.34
CA GLN A 143 -19.50 2.71 9.18
C GLN A 143 -19.14 3.45 10.47
N GLY A 144 -19.12 4.78 10.38
CA GLY A 144 -19.24 5.68 11.54
C GLY A 144 -20.47 6.59 11.47
N THR A 145 -20.98 6.85 10.27
CA THR A 145 -22.24 7.53 10.01
C THR A 145 -22.79 6.99 8.69
N SER A 146 -24.11 6.97 8.54
CA SER A 146 -24.83 6.48 7.36
C SER A 146 -24.58 7.37 6.12
N GLY A 147 -23.34 7.40 5.62
CA GLY A 147 -22.93 8.08 4.40
C GLY A 147 -23.35 7.33 3.14
N ASP A 148 -23.51 6.00 3.19
CA ASP A 148 -23.99 5.23 2.02
C ASP A 148 -25.50 5.35 1.78
N SER A 149 -26.22 6.04 2.67
CA SER A 149 -27.55 6.58 2.37
C SER A 149 -27.52 7.68 1.30
N LEU A 150 -26.38 8.36 1.07
CA LEU A 150 -26.26 9.45 0.07
C LEU A 150 -26.54 8.97 -1.35
N LEU A 151 -26.13 7.74 -1.68
CA LEU A 151 -25.94 7.33 -3.07
C LEU A 151 -27.08 6.49 -3.63
N MET A 152 -27.91 5.89 -2.78
CA MET A 152 -29.06 5.10 -3.20
C MET A 152 -30.24 5.94 -3.66
N ILE A 153 -30.29 7.19 -3.20
CA ILE A 153 -31.40 8.08 -3.51
C ILE A 153 -30.97 9.07 -4.59
N GLY A 154 -29.67 9.32 -4.83
CA GLY A 154 -29.26 10.51 -5.56
C GLY A 154 -29.57 11.76 -4.75
N ASP A 155 -29.51 11.67 -3.42
CA ASP A 155 -29.63 12.77 -2.46
C ASP A 155 -28.25 13.06 -1.89
N LEU A 156 -27.63 14.16 -2.33
CA LEU A 156 -26.24 14.50 -2.02
C LEU A 156 -26.02 15.05 -0.59
N SER A 157 -26.95 14.85 0.35
CA SER A 157 -26.96 15.59 1.63
C SER A 157 -27.08 14.76 2.91
N ALA A 158 -26.91 13.43 2.85
CA ALA A 158 -26.92 12.58 4.05
C ALA A 158 -25.62 12.72 4.88
N GLY A 159 -25.39 13.90 5.48
CA GLY A 159 -24.32 14.14 6.44
C GLY A 159 -22.99 14.63 5.87
N THR A 160 -22.90 14.89 4.56
CA THR A 160 -21.68 15.33 3.86
C THR A 160 -21.93 16.70 3.19
N PRO A 161 -20.96 17.63 3.19
CA PRO A 161 -21.00 18.86 2.38
C PRO A 161 -21.34 18.59 0.89
N ALA A 162 -22.12 19.49 0.27
CA ALA A 162 -22.70 19.27 -1.07
C ALA A 162 -21.65 19.16 -2.19
N ASP A 163 -20.51 19.83 -2.04
CA ASP A 163 -19.34 19.75 -2.92
C ASP A 163 -18.64 18.38 -2.84
N GLN A 164 -18.51 17.83 -1.65
CA GLN A 164 -17.93 16.49 -1.44
C GLN A 164 -18.77 15.38 -2.05
N ALA A 165 -20.09 15.51 -2.01
CA ALA A 165 -21.01 14.53 -2.56
C ALA A 165 -21.03 14.54 -4.10
N GLU A 166 -20.92 15.71 -4.75
CA GLU A 166 -20.81 15.82 -6.21
C GLU A 166 -19.54 15.14 -6.75
N ALA A 167 -18.40 15.36 -6.10
CA ALA A 167 -17.13 14.75 -6.50
C ALA A 167 -17.09 13.23 -6.27
N LEU A 168 -17.72 12.71 -5.21
CA LEU A 168 -17.88 11.28 -5.00
C LEU A 168 -18.75 10.64 -6.10
N ALA A 169 -19.86 11.30 -6.49
CA ALA A 169 -20.71 10.85 -7.58
C ALA A 169 -19.97 10.86 -8.93
N ARG A 170 -19.12 11.87 -9.17
CA ARG A 170 -18.26 11.97 -10.35
C ARG A 170 -17.23 10.84 -10.43
N ASN A 171 -16.49 10.58 -9.35
CA ASN A 171 -15.48 9.51 -9.30
C ASN A 171 -16.09 8.13 -9.59
N ARG A 172 -17.31 7.88 -9.12
CA ARG A 172 -18.03 6.63 -9.44
C ARG A 172 -18.43 6.53 -10.91
N ALA A 173 -18.88 7.62 -11.51
CA ALA A 173 -19.25 7.63 -12.91
C ALA A 173 -18.07 7.29 -13.85
N ILE A 174 -16.83 7.59 -13.43
CA ILE A 174 -15.59 7.27 -14.17
C ILE A 174 -15.34 5.76 -14.22
N SER A 175 -15.70 4.99 -13.18
CA SER A 175 -15.49 3.53 -13.14
C SER A 175 -16.10 2.80 -14.34
N PHE A 176 -17.29 3.22 -14.78
CA PHE A 176 -17.94 2.69 -15.98
C PHE A 176 -17.19 3.02 -17.28
N SER A 177 -16.48 4.16 -17.34
CA SER A 177 -15.66 4.49 -18.53
C SER A 177 -14.42 3.62 -18.58
N ILE A 178 -13.80 3.36 -17.43
CA ILE A 178 -12.63 2.49 -17.31
C ILE A 178 -13.00 1.06 -17.71
N GLU A 179 -14.12 0.55 -17.19
CA GLU A 179 -14.61 -0.78 -17.58
C GLU A 179 -14.92 -0.84 -19.08
N ALA A 180 -15.60 0.16 -19.63
CA ALA A 180 -15.88 0.21 -21.06
C ALA A 180 -14.60 0.16 -21.88
N ASN A 181 -13.55 0.88 -21.47
CA ASN A 181 -12.25 0.83 -22.12
C ASN A 181 -11.61 -0.57 -22.03
N THR A 182 -11.69 -1.24 -20.88
CA THR A 182 -11.20 -2.64 -20.76
C THR A 182 -11.93 -3.61 -21.67
N LEU A 183 -13.20 -3.34 -21.97
CA LEU A 183 -14.00 -4.10 -22.92
C LEU A 183 -13.79 -3.67 -24.38
N ASN A 184 -12.86 -2.73 -24.66
CA ASN A 184 -12.60 -2.14 -25.98
C ASN A 184 -13.83 -1.40 -26.54
N LEU A 185 -14.66 -0.83 -25.68
CA LEU A 185 -15.81 0.00 -26.06
C LEU A 185 -15.35 1.44 -26.25
N SER A 186 -15.97 2.14 -27.20
CA SER A 186 -15.81 3.59 -27.32
C SER A 186 -16.50 4.32 -26.17
N PRO A 187 -16.09 5.57 -25.84
CA PRO A 187 -16.71 6.33 -24.76
C PRO A 187 -18.23 6.50 -24.88
N VAL A 188 -18.78 6.60 -26.09
CA VAL A 188 -20.23 6.67 -26.30
C VAL A 188 -20.95 5.34 -25.98
N GLN A 189 -20.27 4.21 -26.17
CA GLN A 189 -20.80 2.87 -25.90
C GLN A 189 -20.88 2.56 -24.40
N VAL A 190 -20.45 3.47 -23.50
CA VAL A 190 -20.72 3.32 -22.07
C VAL A 190 -22.22 3.23 -21.78
N PHE A 191 -23.05 3.97 -22.52
CA PHE A 191 -24.51 3.86 -22.35
C PHE A 191 -25.06 2.52 -22.86
N ASP A 192 -24.37 1.85 -23.78
CA ASP A 192 -24.73 0.48 -24.15
C ASP A 192 -24.35 -0.50 -23.03
N LEU A 193 -23.19 -0.30 -22.39
CA LEU A 193 -22.77 -1.09 -21.22
C LEU A 193 -23.75 -0.93 -20.04
N ILE A 194 -24.22 0.28 -19.77
CA ILE A 194 -25.26 0.55 -18.75
C ILE A 194 -26.51 -0.26 -19.07
N ASP A 195 -27.03 -0.18 -20.31
CA ASP A 195 -28.23 -0.93 -20.70
C ASP A 195 -28.05 -2.44 -20.56
N LYS A 196 -26.86 -2.97 -20.91
CA LYS A 196 -26.54 -4.40 -20.78
C LYS A 196 -26.46 -4.85 -19.33
N ARG A 197 -25.93 -4.02 -18.43
CA ARG A 197 -25.93 -4.31 -16.99
C ARG A 197 -27.31 -4.25 -16.37
N ALA A 198 -28.18 -3.34 -16.82
CA ALA A 198 -29.55 -3.32 -16.32
C ALA A 198 -30.31 -4.59 -16.73
N LEU A 199 -30.03 -5.12 -17.93
CA LEU A 199 -30.58 -6.40 -18.38
C LEU A 199 -30.09 -7.58 -17.53
N ASP A 200 -28.79 -7.60 -17.20
CA ASP A 200 -28.17 -8.61 -16.32
C ASP A 200 -28.84 -8.62 -14.95
N LEU A 201 -28.97 -7.43 -14.35
CA LEU A 201 -29.54 -7.24 -13.02
C LEU A 201 -31.05 -7.50 -12.92
N GLU A 202 -31.74 -7.87 -14.00
CA GLU A 202 -33.19 -8.15 -13.96
C GLU A 202 -33.54 -9.32 -13.03
N ASP A 203 -32.66 -10.32 -12.88
CA ASP A 203 -32.84 -11.42 -11.92
C ASP A 203 -32.27 -11.13 -10.52
N GLY A 204 -31.68 -9.94 -10.33
CA GLY A 204 -31.04 -9.50 -9.11
C GLY A 204 -29.58 -9.94 -8.95
N THR A 205 -28.99 -10.55 -9.97
CA THR A 205 -27.59 -10.97 -10.00
C THR A 205 -26.83 -10.32 -11.17
N LEU A 206 -25.51 -10.22 -11.06
CA LEU A 206 -24.65 -9.66 -12.10
C LEU A 206 -23.70 -10.77 -12.57
N ASP A 207 -24.24 -11.73 -13.32
CA ASP A 207 -23.55 -12.96 -13.72
C ASP A 207 -23.28 -13.04 -15.24
N GLY A 208 -23.60 -11.96 -15.96
CA GLY A 208 -23.44 -11.88 -17.41
C GLY A 208 -24.54 -12.59 -18.19
N LYS A 209 -25.70 -12.85 -17.59
CA LYS A 209 -26.81 -13.56 -18.23
C LYS A 209 -28.12 -12.80 -18.13
N GLU A 210 -29.00 -13.06 -19.08
CA GLU A 210 -30.37 -12.56 -19.00
C GLU A 210 -31.14 -13.27 -17.89
N ALA A 211 -32.32 -12.74 -17.54
CA ALA A 211 -33.14 -13.23 -16.43
C ALA A 211 -33.59 -14.71 -16.49
N ASP A 212 -33.34 -15.41 -17.61
CA ASP A 212 -33.55 -16.85 -17.73
C ASP A 212 -32.39 -17.69 -17.12
N GLY A 213 -31.29 -17.05 -16.73
CA GLY A 213 -30.11 -17.66 -16.13
C GLY A 213 -29.26 -18.50 -17.08
N THR A 214 -29.54 -18.47 -18.38
CA THR A 214 -28.93 -19.31 -19.42
C THR A 214 -28.42 -18.53 -20.64
N THR A 215 -29.07 -17.45 -21.02
CA THR A 215 -28.75 -16.66 -22.20
C THR A 215 -27.65 -15.65 -21.85
N ALA A 216 -26.49 -15.76 -22.51
CA ALA A 216 -25.35 -14.86 -22.27
C ALA A 216 -25.63 -13.45 -22.80
N ILE A 217 -25.31 -12.44 -22.01
CA ILE A 217 -25.40 -11.05 -22.41
C ILE A 217 -24.19 -10.68 -23.26
N THR A 218 -24.45 -10.15 -24.45
CA THR A 218 -23.41 -9.76 -25.39
C THR A 218 -23.41 -8.26 -25.67
N ILE A 219 -22.20 -7.72 -25.90
CA ILE A 219 -21.94 -6.36 -26.32
C ILE A 219 -21.00 -6.34 -27.52
N THR A 220 -21.25 -5.45 -28.48
CA THR A 220 -20.37 -5.28 -29.64
C THR A 220 -19.36 -4.18 -29.35
N ASP A 221 -18.07 -4.49 -29.51
CA ASP A 221 -16.99 -3.54 -29.25
C ASP A 221 -16.81 -2.50 -30.37
N LYS A 222 -15.94 -1.52 -30.16
CA LYS A 222 -15.75 -0.42 -31.14
C LYS A 222 -15.19 -0.88 -32.49
N ASP A 223 -14.58 -2.06 -32.53
CA ASP A 223 -14.00 -2.65 -33.73
C ASP A 223 -15.00 -3.62 -34.43
N GLY A 224 -16.22 -3.75 -33.89
CA GLY A 224 -17.30 -4.56 -34.45
C GLY A 224 -17.32 -6.01 -33.99
N ALA A 225 -16.51 -6.39 -32.99
CA ALA A 225 -16.48 -7.75 -32.45
C ALA A 225 -17.52 -7.92 -31.34
N THR A 226 -18.31 -8.99 -31.40
CA THR A 226 -19.24 -9.37 -30.32
C THR A 226 -18.49 -10.04 -29.17
N LYS A 227 -18.71 -9.56 -27.95
CA LYS A 227 -18.14 -10.08 -26.70
C LYS A 227 -19.24 -10.50 -25.75
N GLU A 228 -19.04 -11.61 -25.05
CA GLU A 228 -19.87 -12.00 -23.91
C GLU A 228 -19.38 -11.26 -22.66
N LEU A 229 -20.34 -10.80 -21.86
CA LEU A 229 -20.10 -10.33 -20.51
C LEU A 229 -19.84 -11.55 -19.61
N GLY A 230 -18.66 -11.64 -18.98
CA GLY A 230 -18.25 -12.81 -18.19
C GLY A 230 -18.88 -12.85 -16.79
N ALA A 231 -18.79 -13.99 -16.08
CA ALA A 231 -19.42 -14.18 -14.76
C ALA A 231 -18.81 -13.35 -13.61
N ASP A 232 -17.60 -12.81 -13.78
CA ASP A 232 -16.87 -12.04 -12.75
C ASP A 232 -17.04 -10.51 -12.89
N GLN A 233 -18.22 -10.06 -13.36
CA GLN A 233 -18.52 -8.65 -13.62
C GLN A 233 -18.40 -7.77 -12.37
N LYS A 234 -18.82 -8.29 -11.21
CA LYS A 234 -18.74 -7.60 -9.93
C LYS A 234 -17.29 -7.29 -9.55
N ASN A 235 -16.40 -8.27 -9.72
CA ASN A 235 -14.97 -8.12 -9.45
C ASN A 235 -14.31 -7.16 -10.45
N SER A 236 -14.71 -7.24 -11.73
CA SER A 236 -14.21 -6.33 -12.78
C SER A 236 -14.58 -4.87 -12.51
N TYR A 237 -15.80 -4.63 -11.99
CA TYR A 237 -16.26 -3.30 -11.57
C TYR A 237 -15.49 -2.79 -10.33
N GLY A 238 -15.29 -3.66 -9.34
CA GLY A 238 -14.45 -3.37 -8.17
C GLY A 238 -13.01 -3.02 -8.56
N LEU A 239 -12.43 -3.77 -9.52
CA LEU A 239 -11.09 -3.54 -10.06
C LEU A 239 -10.97 -2.19 -10.78
N ALA A 240 -11.96 -1.79 -11.58
CA ALA A 240 -11.97 -0.48 -12.24
C ALA A 240 -11.97 0.66 -11.23
N ARG A 241 -12.72 0.51 -10.13
CA ARG A 241 -12.76 1.46 -9.02
C ARG A 241 -11.43 1.54 -8.26
N THR A 242 -10.79 0.40 -7.99
CA THR A 242 -9.46 0.34 -7.38
C THR A 242 -8.39 0.92 -8.30
N LYS A 243 -8.43 0.66 -9.61
CA LYS A 243 -7.50 1.25 -10.60
C LYS A 243 -7.64 2.76 -10.68
N LEU A 244 -8.86 3.30 -10.61
CA LEU A 244 -9.08 4.74 -10.55
C LEU A 244 -8.51 5.33 -9.27
N LEU A 245 -8.84 4.72 -8.12
CA LEU A 245 -8.31 5.14 -6.83
C LEU A 245 -6.78 5.11 -6.85
N ASN A 246 -6.16 4.03 -7.30
CA ASN A 246 -4.71 3.90 -7.38
C ASN A 246 -4.09 4.87 -8.38
N ASN A 247 -4.67 5.09 -9.56
CA ASN A 247 -4.13 6.05 -10.53
C ASN A 247 -4.22 7.49 -10.00
N THR A 248 -5.37 7.88 -9.45
CA THR A 248 -5.54 9.18 -8.81
C THR A 248 -4.60 9.31 -7.62
N LEU A 249 -4.46 8.29 -6.77
CA LEU A 249 -3.54 8.25 -5.62
C LEU A 249 -2.08 8.29 -6.05
N THR A 250 -1.67 7.60 -7.11
CA THR A 250 -0.31 7.64 -7.66
C THR A 250 0.00 9.03 -8.20
N ARG A 251 -0.91 9.64 -8.96
CA ARG A 251 -0.75 11.01 -9.47
C ARG A 251 -0.80 12.06 -8.34
N LEU A 252 -1.63 11.83 -7.33
CA LEU A 252 -1.68 12.61 -6.07
C LEU A 252 -0.31 12.56 -5.37
N GLY A 253 0.25 11.37 -5.12
CA GLY A 253 1.50 11.23 -4.36
C GLY A 253 2.76 11.58 -5.15
N ASN A 254 2.70 11.59 -6.48
CA ASN A 254 3.79 12.10 -7.33
C ASN A 254 3.66 13.60 -7.62
N GLY A 255 2.57 14.23 -7.14
CA GLY A 255 2.23 15.63 -7.39
C GLY A 255 2.03 15.98 -8.87
N ASP A 256 1.73 14.98 -9.71
CA ASP A 256 1.41 15.08 -11.14
C ASP A 256 -0.06 15.48 -11.37
N LEU A 257 -0.52 16.48 -10.62
CA LEU A 257 -1.88 17.01 -10.68
C LEU A 257 -1.91 18.32 -11.46
N SER A 258 -2.85 18.43 -12.40
CA SER A 258 -3.14 19.72 -13.04
C SER A 258 -3.80 20.68 -12.04
N ASP A 259 -3.70 21.99 -12.29
CA ASP A 259 -4.36 23.01 -11.48
C ASP A 259 -5.88 22.80 -11.38
N ALA A 260 -6.49 22.23 -12.43
CA ALA A 260 -7.91 21.88 -12.44
C ALA A 260 -8.23 20.73 -11.47
N GLU A 261 -7.38 19.69 -11.42
CA GLU A 261 -7.55 18.57 -10.50
C GLU A 261 -7.30 18.98 -9.05
N LYS A 262 -6.29 19.84 -8.82
CA LYS A 262 -6.07 20.45 -7.50
C LYS A 262 -7.28 21.26 -7.05
N ALA A 263 -7.85 22.08 -7.92
CA ALA A 263 -9.07 22.83 -7.60
C ALA A 263 -10.28 21.92 -7.26
N GLU A 264 -10.38 20.72 -7.85
CA GLU A 264 -11.39 19.73 -7.47
C GLU A 264 -11.08 19.04 -6.13
N LEU A 265 -9.79 18.81 -5.83
CA LEU A 265 -9.35 18.23 -4.56
C LEU A 265 -9.48 19.21 -3.39
N GLU A 266 -9.24 20.51 -3.60
CA GLU A 266 -9.50 21.57 -2.61
C GLU A 266 -10.99 21.62 -2.24
N LYS A 267 -11.88 21.49 -3.23
CA LYS A 267 -13.34 21.40 -3.01
C LYS A 267 -13.73 20.13 -2.24
N LEU A 268 -12.93 19.08 -2.35
CA LEU A 268 -13.07 17.85 -1.56
C LEU A 268 -12.51 17.99 -0.13
N GLY A 269 -11.87 19.11 0.20
CA GLY A 269 -11.25 19.36 1.51
C GLY A 269 -9.84 18.82 1.64
N PHE A 270 -9.19 18.43 0.54
CA PHE A 270 -7.76 18.09 0.55
C PHE A 270 -6.92 19.37 0.60
N ASP A 271 -5.85 19.34 1.38
CA ASP A 271 -4.82 20.36 1.33
C ASP A 271 -3.96 20.13 0.09
N THR A 272 -4.22 20.88 -0.97
CA THR A 272 -3.42 20.79 -2.20
C THR A 272 -2.05 21.44 -2.09
N GLY A 273 -1.87 22.35 -1.12
CA GLY A 273 -0.58 22.91 -0.76
C GLY A 273 0.38 21.83 -0.26
N TYR A 274 -0.13 20.76 0.35
CA TYR A 274 0.68 19.58 0.68
C TYR A 274 1.38 18.99 -0.55
N PHE A 275 0.68 18.87 -1.68
CA PHE A 275 1.24 18.28 -2.90
C PHE A 275 2.28 19.19 -3.55
N ASP A 276 2.08 20.51 -3.51
CA ASP A 276 3.08 21.48 -3.99
C ASP A 276 4.36 21.40 -3.15
N ASN A 277 4.23 21.33 -1.82
CA ASN A 277 5.38 21.16 -0.94
C ASN A 277 6.09 19.82 -1.14
N LEU A 278 5.34 18.73 -1.39
CA LEU A 278 5.93 17.42 -1.69
C LEU A 278 6.72 17.46 -3.01
N ASN A 279 6.18 18.13 -4.04
CA ASN A 279 6.88 18.35 -5.31
C ASN A 279 8.15 19.18 -5.14
N ASP A 280 8.06 20.29 -4.41
CA ASP A 280 9.21 21.15 -4.14
C ASP A 280 10.29 20.39 -3.34
N ALA A 281 9.88 19.60 -2.34
CA ALA A 281 10.78 18.75 -1.56
C ALA A 281 11.46 17.67 -2.44
N ASN A 282 10.70 17.05 -3.35
CA ASN A 282 11.24 16.06 -4.29
C ASN A 282 12.22 16.69 -5.28
N ALA A 283 11.92 17.88 -5.80
CA ALA A 283 12.81 18.63 -6.69
C ALA A 283 14.09 19.07 -5.95
N ALA A 284 13.97 19.56 -4.72
CA ALA A 284 15.10 19.90 -3.87
C ALA A 284 15.96 18.67 -3.54
N ALA A 285 15.34 17.52 -3.26
CA ALA A 285 16.04 16.26 -3.03
C ALA A 285 16.79 15.79 -4.29
N ALA A 286 16.21 15.93 -5.48
CA ALA A 286 16.90 15.62 -6.74
C ALA A 286 18.11 16.54 -6.99
N ALA A 287 17.99 17.84 -6.68
CA ALA A 287 19.12 18.77 -6.73
C ALA A 287 20.23 18.38 -5.73
N LYS A 288 19.84 17.96 -4.52
CA LYS A 288 20.77 17.45 -3.50
C LYS A 288 21.50 16.19 -3.96
N THR A 289 20.83 15.28 -4.67
CA THR A 289 21.48 14.10 -5.27
C THR A 289 22.70 14.49 -6.13
N ILE A 290 22.58 15.56 -6.94
CA ILE A 290 23.68 16.06 -7.79
C ILE A 290 24.85 16.55 -6.93
N GLU A 291 24.58 17.25 -5.83
CA GLU A 291 25.62 17.70 -4.89
C GLU A 291 26.34 16.50 -4.25
N GLN A 292 25.60 15.46 -3.86
CA GLN A 292 26.16 14.26 -3.24
C GLN A 292 26.96 13.38 -4.22
N LEU A 293 26.56 13.34 -5.49
CA LEU A 293 27.35 12.75 -6.56
C LEU A 293 28.70 13.49 -6.71
N ALA A 294 28.71 14.82 -6.61
CA ALA A 294 29.93 15.63 -6.68
C ALA A 294 30.79 15.58 -5.40
N ALA A 295 30.21 15.25 -4.24
CA ALA A 295 30.88 15.28 -2.94
C ALA A 295 32.15 14.40 -2.87
N THR A 296 33.14 14.82 -2.09
CA THR A 296 34.41 14.09 -1.91
C THR A 296 34.61 13.57 -0.47
N ASN A 297 33.66 13.84 0.42
CA ASN A 297 33.73 13.59 1.86
C ASN A 297 32.63 12.63 2.35
N LEU A 298 32.08 11.78 1.47
CA LEU A 298 31.13 10.74 1.87
C LEU A 298 31.85 9.66 2.71
N PRO A 299 31.20 9.12 3.76
CA PRO A 299 31.75 8.03 4.54
C PRO A 299 31.93 6.77 3.69
N SER A 300 32.87 5.91 4.05
CA SER A 300 33.05 4.63 3.35
C SER A 300 31.96 3.64 3.75
N PHE A 301 31.54 2.80 2.80
CA PHE A 301 30.60 1.71 3.06
C PHE A 301 31.16 0.70 4.08
N ASN A 302 30.31 0.32 5.02
CA ASN A 302 30.62 -0.69 6.03
C ASN A 302 30.21 -2.08 5.57
N HIS A 303 31.13 -3.04 5.66
CA HIS A 303 30.78 -4.46 5.53
C HIS A 303 30.34 -5.00 6.89
N LEU A 304 29.22 -5.71 6.93
CA LEU A 304 28.69 -6.28 8.16
C LEU A 304 29.59 -7.43 8.67
N PRO A 305 29.84 -7.53 9.99
CA PRO A 305 30.66 -8.58 10.56
C PRO A 305 29.96 -9.95 10.47
N VAL A 306 30.66 -10.93 9.90
CA VAL A 306 30.19 -12.32 9.85
C VAL A 306 30.56 -13.03 11.15
N LEU A 307 29.58 -13.65 11.81
CA LEU A 307 29.81 -14.47 13.00
C LEU A 307 30.51 -15.76 12.62
N THR A 308 31.49 -16.14 13.44
CA THR A 308 32.15 -17.43 13.34
C THR A 308 31.35 -18.46 14.10
N ASP A 309 31.21 -19.63 13.52
CA ASP A 309 30.70 -20.81 14.22
C ASP A 309 31.55 -21.13 15.46
N GLU A 310 30.89 -21.24 16.61
CA GLU A 310 31.50 -21.35 17.94
C GLU A 310 31.93 -22.78 18.29
N ASP A 311 31.39 -23.81 17.63
CA ASP A 311 31.81 -25.19 17.88
C ASP A 311 33.14 -25.55 17.20
N GLY A 312 33.56 -24.73 16.22
CA GLY A 312 34.85 -24.79 15.57
C GLY A 312 34.99 -25.94 14.56
N ASN A 313 33.89 -26.56 14.16
CA ASN A 313 33.89 -27.65 13.19
C ASN A 313 33.08 -27.32 11.93
N ALA A 314 33.66 -26.51 11.05
CA ALA A 314 33.08 -26.16 9.74
C ALA A 314 32.83 -27.34 8.77
N THR A 315 33.01 -28.59 9.20
CA THR A 315 32.78 -29.80 8.39
C THR A 315 31.65 -30.69 8.91
N ASP A 316 31.11 -30.42 10.09
CA ASP A 316 29.82 -31.01 10.46
C ASP A 316 28.70 -30.12 9.93
N ASN A 317 27.55 -30.72 9.63
CA ASN A 317 26.37 -29.97 9.22
C ASN A 317 25.68 -29.38 10.46
N ALA A 318 26.47 -28.79 11.37
CA ALA A 318 26.01 -28.13 12.58
C ALA A 318 26.75 -26.81 12.70
N ALA A 319 26.09 -25.82 13.31
CA ALA A 319 26.73 -24.56 13.64
C ALA A 319 26.14 -24.04 14.94
N THR A 320 27.03 -23.55 15.81
CA THR A 320 26.65 -23.00 17.10
C THR A 320 26.95 -21.50 17.15
N TYR A 321 25.96 -20.71 17.57
CA TYR A 321 26.13 -19.27 17.74
C TYR A 321 25.54 -18.80 19.06
N THR A 322 26.13 -17.76 19.64
CA THR A 322 25.58 -17.04 20.78
C THR A 322 25.27 -15.60 20.38
N LEU A 323 24.05 -15.14 20.63
CA LEU A 323 23.63 -13.75 20.49
C LEU A 323 23.27 -13.20 21.86
N THR A 324 24.05 -12.22 22.32
CA THR A 324 23.79 -11.51 23.58
C THR A 324 23.16 -10.16 23.28
N ALA A 325 21.87 -9.99 23.53
CA ALA A 325 21.19 -8.70 23.41
C ALA A 325 21.69 -7.75 24.50
N THR A 326 22.51 -6.75 24.11
CA THR A 326 23.25 -5.90 25.04
C THR A 326 22.79 -4.44 24.92
N PRO A 327 22.43 -3.77 26.03
CA PRO A 327 22.00 -2.37 25.99
C PRO A 327 23.18 -1.39 26.05
N ASN A 328 22.91 -0.13 25.68
CA ASN A 328 23.82 1.01 25.86
C ASN A 328 25.20 0.86 25.22
N ILE A 329 25.25 0.23 24.05
CA ILE A 329 26.48 0.16 23.26
C ILE A 329 26.65 1.47 22.51
N ASN A 330 27.76 2.15 22.77
CA ASN A 330 28.15 3.38 22.07
C ASN A 330 28.59 3.03 20.64
N VAL A 331 27.67 3.19 19.69
CA VAL A 331 27.88 2.95 18.27
C VAL A 331 28.34 4.24 17.60
N THR A 332 29.41 4.17 16.80
CA THR A 332 29.80 5.31 15.95
C THR A 332 28.97 5.34 14.67
N VAL A 333 28.25 6.43 14.44
CA VAL A 333 27.58 6.73 13.17
C VAL A 333 28.45 7.72 12.40
N THR A 334 28.71 7.42 11.13
CA THR A 334 29.47 8.28 10.23
C THR A 334 28.55 8.86 9.15
N ALA A 335 28.73 10.13 8.83
CA ALA A 335 27.92 10.87 7.87
C ALA A 335 28.82 11.80 7.03
N PRO A 336 28.31 12.43 5.96
CA PRO A 336 29.10 13.34 5.14
C PRO A 336 29.66 14.53 5.94
N GLY A 337 30.97 14.51 6.20
CA GLY A 337 31.67 15.58 6.92
C GLY A 337 31.55 15.57 8.45
N GLU A 338 30.88 14.59 9.06
CA GLU A 338 30.74 14.49 10.51
C GLU A 338 30.63 13.03 11.00
N SER A 339 30.80 12.83 12.31
CA SER A 339 30.57 11.54 12.97
C SER A 339 30.18 11.79 14.42
N TRP A 340 29.28 10.96 14.95
CA TRP A 340 28.86 11.03 16.35
C TRP A 340 28.71 9.63 16.93
N THR A 341 28.53 9.56 18.25
CA THR A 341 28.24 8.31 18.96
C THR A 341 26.76 8.25 19.33
N THR A 342 26.16 7.07 19.26
CA THR A 342 24.77 6.84 19.63
C THR A 342 24.68 5.60 20.51
N PRO A 343 24.12 5.67 21.73
CA PRO A 343 23.80 4.50 22.52
C PRO A 343 22.73 3.66 21.82
N MET A 344 23.01 2.39 21.56
CA MET A 344 22.12 1.46 20.86
C MET A 344 22.04 0.11 21.58
N LEU A 345 20.98 -0.63 21.31
CA LEU A 345 20.91 -2.07 21.58
C LEU A 345 21.69 -2.81 20.49
N ARG A 346 22.53 -3.77 20.87
CA ARG A 346 23.33 -4.56 19.92
C ARG A 346 23.47 -6.01 20.35
N TYR A 347 23.46 -6.90 19.36
CA TYR A 347 23.90 -8.28 19.58
C TYR A 347 25.42 -8.32 19.76
N ASN A 348 25.88 -9.04 20.78
CA ASN A 348 27.31 -9.27 21.10
C ASN A 348 28.14 -7.99 21.30
N GLY A 349 27.50 -6.86 21.61
CA GLY A 349 28.18 -5.58 21.76
C GLY A 349 28.82 -5.04 20.47
N LEU A 350 28.43 -5.57 19.30
CA LEU A 350 29.01 -5.22 18.01
C LEU A 350 28.65 -3.79 17.59
N GLN A 351 29.56 -3.12 16.87
CA GLN A 351 29.31 -1.79 16.29
C GLN A 351 28.27 -1.84 15.15
N LEU A 352 28.20 -2.97 14.45
CA LEU A 352 27.33 -3.21 13.29
C LEU A 352 26.48 -4.47 13.50
N PRO A 353 25.30 -4.56 12.86
CA PRO A 353 24.50 -5.79 12.83
C PRO A 353 25.31 -7.01 12.37
N PRO A 354 25.21 -8.17 13.06
CA PRO A 354 25.91 -9.39 12.65
C PRO A 354 25.29 -10.07 11.43
N VAL A 355 26.11 -10.84 10.72
CA VAL A 355 25.69 -11.76 9.65
C VAL A 355 25.98 -13.20 10.10
N ILE A 356 24.98 -14.08 9.98
CA ILE A 356 25.17 -15.53 10.04
C ILE A 356 25.15 -16.06 8.61
N LYS A 357 26.12 -16.91 8.26
CA LYS A 357 26.17 -17.61 6.98
C LYS A 357 26.05 -19.11 7.23
N ALA A 358 25.11 -19.76 6.56
CA ALA A 358 24.87 -21.19 6.72
C ALA A 358 24.50 -21.84 5.38
N ASN A 359 24.53 -23.17 5.34
CA ASN A 359 24.13 -23.94 4.19
C ASN A 359 22.82 -24.68 4.45
N ARG A 360 22.03 -24.87 3.40
CA ARG A 360 20.89 -25.75 3.44
C ARG A 360 21.34 -27.16 3.84
N GLY A 361 20.67 -27.72 4.85
CA GLY A 361 20.97 -28.99 5.48
C GLY A 361 21.69 -28.86 6.83
N ASP A 362 22.25 -27.69 7.15
CA ASP A 362 22.90 -27.45 8.42
C ASP A 362 21.86 -27.36 9.55
N THR A 363 22.19 -27.89 10.72
CA THR A 363 21.41 -27.72 11.96
C THR A 363 22.00 -26.56 12.73
N MET A 364 21.24 -25.47 12.86
CA MET A 364 21.67 -24.33 13.65
C MET A 364 21.26 -24.53 15.11
N THR A 365 22.19 -24.30 16.03
CA THR A 365 21.93 -24.09 17.45
C THR A 365 22.29 -22.65 17.82
N LEU A 366 21.31 -21.86 18.27
CA LEU A 366 21.54 -20.47 18.67
C LEU A 366 21.14 -20.22 20.13
N ASN A 367 22.06 -19.71 20.93
CA ASN A 367 21.84 -19.29 22.31
C ASN A 367 21.56 -17.79 22.36
N LEU A 368 20.31 -17.40 22.63
CA LEU A 368 19.95 -16.02 22.92
C LEU A 368 20.16 -15.75 24.41
N VAL A 369 20.99 -14.76 24.75
CA VAL A 369 21.19 -14.25 26.10
C VAL A 369 20.63 -12.84 26.20
N ASN A 370 19.66 -12.63 27.09
CA ASN A 370 19.01 -11.34 27.26
C ASN A 370 19.68 -10.54 28.39
N ASN A 371 20.53 -9.56 28.04
CA ASN A 371 21.09 -8.59 28.99
C ASN A 371 20.33 -7.25 29.01
N LEU A 372 19.15 -7.18 28.36
CA LEU A 372 18.27 -6.02 28.43
C LEU A 372 17.53 -5.97 29.78
N THR A 373 16.86 -4.85 30.03
CA THR A 373 15.96 -4.68 31.19
C THR A 373 14.57 -5.23 30.94
N ASP A 374 14.17 -5.34 29.68
CA ASP A 374 12.88 -5.86 29.23
C ASP A 374 13.03 -7.28 28.67
N GLU A 375 11.91 -7.96 28.49
CA GLU A 375 11.90 -9.22 27.76
C GLU A 375 12.21 -9.02 26.27
N THR A 376 12.72 -10.07 25.63
CA THR A 376 13.07 -10.03 24.20
C THR A 376 12.86 -11.42 23.59
N THR A 377 12.83 -11.49 22.27
CA THR A 377 12.81 -12.73 21.51
C THR A 377 13.81 -12.64 20.35
N ILE A 378 13.87 -13.68 19.54
CA ILE A 378 14.50 -13.60 18.22
C ILE A 378 13.58 -14.29 17.23
N HIS A 379 12.94 -13.50 16.38
CA HIS A 379 12.20 -13.99 15.24
C HIS A 379 13.13 -14.18 14.04
N TRP A 380 12.95 -15.30 13.36
CA TRP A 380 13.69 -15.72 12.18
C TRP A 380 12.90 -15.41 10.92
N HIS A 381 12.99 -14.16 10.46
CA HIS A 381 12.16 -13.65 9.37
C HIS A 381 12.41 -14.39 8.06
N GLY A 382 11.36 -15.04 7.57
CA GLY A 382 11.35 -15.82 6.31
C GLY A 382 11.77 -17.28 6.46
N PHE A 383 11.93 -17.78 7.69
CA PHE A 383 12.32 -19.15 7.95
C PHE A 383 11.11 -20.11 7.94
N LYS A 384 11.34 -21.32 7.44
CA LYS A 384 10.42 -22.47 7.52
C LYS A 384 10.85 -23.35 8.68
N ILE A 385 10.38 -23.04 9.88
CA ILE A 385 10.77 -23.70 11.14
C ILE A 385 9.56 -23.99 12.03
N PRO A 386 9.69 -24.88 13.03
CA PRO A 386 8.62 -25.15 14.00
C PRO A 386 8.23 -23.92 14.82
N GLY A 387 6.95 -23.80 15.21
CA GLY A 387 6.41 -22.61 15.87
C GLY A 387 7.02 -22.31 17.24
N ASP A 388 7.43 -23.33 17.99
CA ASP A 388 8.12 -23.16 19.29
C ASP A 388 9.55 -22.59 19.15
N GLN A 389 10.10 -22.65 17.93
CA GLN A 389 11.40 -22.12 17.55
C GLN A 389 11.31 -20.77 16.81
N ASP A 390 10.11 -20.37 16.38
CA ASP A 390 9.90 -19.24 15.47
C ASP A 390 10.17 -17.87 16.11
N GLY A 391 10.03 -17.76 17.43
CA GLY A 391 10.47 -16.58 18.18
C GLY A 391 9.43 -15.48 18.37
N GLY A 392 8.14 -15.84 18.31
CA GLY A 392 7.05 -14.93 18.65
C GLY A 392 6.90 -14.62 20.14
N PRO A 393 5.93 -13.75 20.49
CA PRO A 393 5.73 -13.22 21.84
C PRO A 393 5.23 -14.27 22.84
N ASP A 394 4.82 -15.46 22.39
CA ASP A 394 4.38 -16.57 23.26
C ASP A 394 5.52 -17.19 24.09
N PHE A 395 6.77 -17.00 23.66
CA PHE A 395 7.94 -17.58 24.32
C PHE A 395 9.05 -16.54 24.58
N PRO A 396 8.77 -15.49 25.37
CA PRO A 396 9.71 -14.41 25.62
C PRO A 396 10.88 -14.88 26.48
N VAL A 397 12.06 -14.33 26.22
CA VAL A 397 13.23 -14.47 27.08
C VAL A 397 13.24 -13.32 28.07
N ALA A 398 12.91 -13.61 29.33
CA ALA A 398 12.92 -12.62 30.41
C ALA A 398 14.30 -11.94 30.56
N ALA A 399 14.30 -10.73 31.11
CA ALA A 399 15.52 -10.00 31.44
C ALA A 399 16.49 -10.82 32.30
N GLY A 400 17.76 -10.89 31.89
CA GLY A 400 18.79 -11.74 32.50
C GLY A 400 18.66 -13.24 32.20
N GLY A 401 17.67 -13.63 31.40
CA GLY A 401 17.41 -15.01 30.98
C GLY A 401 18.17 -15.41 29.72
N SER A 402 18.00 -16.66 29.31
CA SER A 402 18.49 -17.17 28.03
C SER A 402 17.57 -18.25 27.47
N LYS A 403 17.58 -18.42 26.15
CA LYS A 403 16.87 -19.48 25.44
C LYS A 403 17.75 -20.02 24.31
N THR A 404 17.76 -21.33 24.16
CA THR A 404 18.41 -22.00 23.03
C THR A 404 17.37 -22.34 21.98
N TYR A 405 17.66 -21.96 20.74
CA TYR A 405 16.90 -22.32 19.54
C TYR A 405 17.70 -23.38 18.79
N SER A 406 17.01 -24.40 18.26
CA SER A 406 17.67 -25.48 17.52
C SER A 406 16.77 -26.03 16.44
N PHE A 407 17.18 -25.90 15.19
CA PHE A 407 16.39 -26.38 14.05
C PHE A 407 17.25 -26.60 12.79
N PRO A 408 16.83 -27.51 11.89
CA PRO A 408 17.51 -27.74 10.62
C PRO A 408 17.08 -26.74 9.54
N MET A 409 18.03 -26.30 8.69
CA MET A 409 17.78 -25.37 7.59
C MET A 409 17.44 -26.10 6.29
N LEU A 410 16.15 -26.27 6.03
CA LEU A 410 15.68 -27.13 4.93
C LEU A 410 15.07 -26.38 3.74
N GLN A 411 15.01 -25.05 3.77
CA GLN A 411 14.50 -24.23 2.67
C GLN A 411 15.58 -23.89 1.62
N PRO A 412 15.20 -23.48 0.40
CA PRO A 412 16.13 -22.97 -0.60
C PRO A 412 16.93 -21.74 -0.14
N ALA A 413 18.03 -21.46 -0.83
CA ALA A 413 18.86 -20.27 -0.58
C ALA A 413 18.03 -18.98 -0.63
N ALA A 414 18.17 -18.12 0.38
CA ALA A 414 17.37 -16.90 0.51
C ALA A 414 18.07 -15.80 1.32
N PRO A 415 17.74 -14.51 1.07
CA PRO A 415 18.19 -13.38 1.86
C PRO A 415 17.32 -13.25 3.12
N LEU A 416 17.64 -14.02 4.15
CA LEU A 416 16.92 -14.04 5.43
C LEU A 416 17.50 -13.01 6.41
N TRP A 417 16.75 -12.69 7.44
CA TRP A 417 17.19 -11.79 8.51
C TRP A 417 16.51 -12.15 9.82
N PHE A 418 16.97 -11.58 10.93
CA PHE A 418 16.41 -11.84 12.25
C PHE A 418 16.33 -10.57 13.07
N HIS A 419 15.31 -10.49 13.92
CA HIS A 419 15.04 -9.35 14.79
C HIS A 419 14.22 -9.78 16.01
N PRO A 420 14.18 -8.99 17.11
CA PRO A 420 13.27 -9.25 18.21
C PRO A 420 11.81 -9.10 17.78
N HIS A 421 10.93 -9.85 18.44
CA HIS A 421 9.47 -9.86 18.26
C HIS A 421 8.72 -10.03 19.61
N PRO A 422 9.06 -9.27 20.68
CA PRO A 422 8.32 -9.30 21.94
C PRO A 422 7.03 -8.47 21.87
N ASP A 423 6.02 -8.86 22.65
CA ASP A 423 4.73 -8.17 22.69
C ASP A 423 4.88 -6.67 23.01
N MET A 424 4.24 -5.81 22.19
CA MET A 424 4.21 -4.34 22.29
C MET A 424 5.58 -3.63 22.30
N LYS A 425 6.68 -4.35 22.03
CA LYS A 425 8.06 -3.84 22.14
C LYS A 425 8.91 -4.15 20.91
N THR A 426 8.34 -4.75 19.87
CA THR A 426 9.04 -5.06 18.62
C THR A 426 9.62 -3.79 18.01
N GLY A 427 8.78 -2.76 17.80
CA GLY A 427 9.21 -1.52 17.14
C GLY A 427 10.34 -0.82 17.88
N GLU A 428 10.26 -0.79 19.22
CA GLU A 428 11.27 -0.13 20.06
C GLU A 428 12.62 -0.86 20.02
N GLN A 429 12.62 -2.19 20.13
CA GLN A 429 13.87 -2.96 20.17
C GLN A 429 14.59 -2.98 18.81
N VAL A 430 13.84 -3.11 17.72
CA VAL A 430 14.39 -3.04 16.35
C VAL A 430 14.93 -1.63 16.08
N TYR A 431 14.16 -0.60 16.41
CA TYR A 431 14.56 0.79 16.22
C TYR A 431 15.87 1.10 16.95
N ASN A 432 15.98 0.66 18.20
CA ASN A 432 17.16 0.89 19.02
C ASN A 432 18.38 0.04 18.63
N GLY A 433 18.26 -0.92 17.70
CA GLY A 433 19.41 -1.48 16.98
C GLY A 433 19.55 -3.00 16.93
N LEU A 434 18.60 -3.76 17.48
CA LEU A 434 18.61 -5.23 17.39
C LEU A 434 18.07 -5.69 16.03
N ALA A 435 18.98 -6.11 15.16
CA ALA A 435 18.70 -6.79 13.92
C ALA A 435 19.98 -7.54 13.48
N GLY A 436 19.84 -8.52 12.59
CA GLY A 436 20.96 -9.17 11.93
C GLY A 436 20.55 -9.88 10.65
N VAL A 437 21.54 -10.26 9.85
CA VAL A 437 21.34 -10.91 8.55
C VAL A 437 21.58 -12.39 8.67
N TYR A 438 20.80 -13.17 7.94
CA TYR A 438 21.05 -14.59 7.74
C TYR A 438 21.14 -14.92 6.25
N LEU A 439 22.31 -15.35 5.81
CA LEU A 439 22.55 -15.76 4.44
C LEU A 439 22.53 -17.28 4.37
N LEU A 440 21.49 -17.82 3.73
CA LEU A 440 21.38 -19.25 3.47
C LEU A 440 21.82 -19.52 2.03
N ASP A 441 22.81 -20.39 1.87
CA ASP A 441 23.24 -20.91 0.57
C ASP A 441 22.81 -22.37 0.37
N ASP A 442 22.62 -22.78 -0.87
CA ASP A 442 22.28 -24.15 -1.23
C ASP A 442 23.15 -24.67 -2.37
N ALA A 443 22.89 -25.90 -2.83
CA ALA A 443 23.65 -26.48 -3.93
C ALA A 443 23.51 -25.70 -5.25
N ILE A 444 22.33 -25.12 -5.51
CA ILE A 444 22.04 -24.37 -6.73
C ILE A 444 22.75 -23.01 -6.71
N SER A 445 22.66 -22.25 -5.61
CA SER A 445 23.33 -20.95 -5.50
C SER A 445 24.85 -21.11 -5.62
N LYS A 446 25.42 -22.15 -5.00
CA LYS A 446 26.85 -22.48 -5.10
C LYS A 446 27.26 -22.93 -6.49
N GLN A 447 26.42 -23.70 -7.18
CA GLN A 447 26.66 -24.09 -8.56
C GLN A 447 26.70 -22.85 -9.46
N LEU A 448 25.72 -21.96 -9.35
CA LEU A 448 25.67 -20.72 -10.14
C LEU A 448 26.89 -19.84 -9.89
N VAL A 449 27.39 -19.76 -8.66
CA VAL A 449 28.65 -19.08 -8.35
C VAL A 449 29.84 -19.79 -9.02
N THR A 450 29.93 -21.12 -8.91
CA THR A 450 31.02 -21.93 -9.49
C THR A 450 31.08 -21.80 -11.01
N ASP A 451 29.91 -21.80 -11.65
CA ASP A 451 29.74 -21.69 -13.10
C ASP A 451 29.85 -20.22 -13.59
N LYS A 452 30.13 -19.27 -12.69
CA LYS A 452 30.21 -17.82 -12.95
C LYS A 452 28.91 -17.24 -13.51
N ASN A 453 27.78 -17.79 -13.09
CA ASN A 453 26.46 -17.28 -13.37
C ASN A 453 25.90 -16.35 -12.28
N LEU A 454 26.62 -16.18 -11.16
CA LEU A 454 26.35 -15.17 -10.14
C LEU A 454 27.66 -14.51 -9.66
N PRO A 455 27.65 -13.22 -9.30
CA PRO A 455 28.74 -12.61 -8.54
C PRO A 455 28.94 -13.31 -7.20
N ALA A 456 30.20 -13.38 -6.74
CA ALA A 456 30.61 -14.14 -5.56
C ALA A 456 31.50 -13.32 -4.63
N ASP A 457 31.76 -13.86 -3.44
CA ASP A 457 32.72 -13.30 -2.46
C ASP A 457 32.48 -11.81 -2.16
N SER A 458 33.46 -10.96 -2.46
CA SER A 458 33.40 -9.51 -2.24
C SER A 458 32.39 -8.78 -3.13
N TYR A 459 31.81 -9.48 -4.12
CA TYR A 459 30.83 -8.95 -5.05
C TYR A 459 29.39 -9.35 -4.69
N ASP A 460 29.17 -10.11 -3.61
CA ASP A 460 27.86 -10.40 -3.01
C ASP A 460 27.74 -9.68 -1.66
N ILE A 461 26.98 -8.57 -1.64
CA ILE A 461 27.01 -7.58 -0.57
C ILE A 461 25.61 -7.44 0.06
N PRO A 462 25.44 -7.76 1.35
CA PRO A 462 24.23 -7.40 2.09
C PRO A 462 24.20 -5.90 2.39
N VAL A 463 23.06 -5.28 2.12
CA VAL A 463 22.79 -3.85 2.28
C VAL A 463 21.59 -3.70 3.21
N LEU A 464 21.85 -3.47 4.49
CA LEU A 464 20.83 -3.20 5.51
C LEU A 464 20.51 -1.71 5.55
N ILE A 465 19.22 -1.41 5.39
CA ILE A 465 18.72 -0.05 5.27
C ILE A 465 17.80 0.22 6.46
N GLN A 466 18.11 1.29 7.19
CA GLN A 466 17.44 1.67 8.43
C GLN A 466 17.29 3.18 8.49
N ASP A 467 16.08 3.68 8.66
CA ASP A 467 15.84 5.10 8.90
C ASP A 467 15.78 5.41 10.40
N ARG A 468 16.43 6.50 10.82
CA ARG A 468 16.54 6.91 12.22
C ARG A 468 16.31 8.43 12.37
N ARG A 469 15.89 8.82 13.56
CA ARG A 469 15.90 10.20 14.07
C ARG A 469 16.91 10.27 15.21
N PHE A 470 17.72 11.30 15.20
CA PHE A 470 18.71 11.57 16.23
C PHE A 470 18.36 12.90 16.90
N LYS A 471 18.59 12.98 18.21
CA LYS A 471 18.57 14.24 18.95
C LYS A 471 19.65 15.17 18.40
N GLU A 472 19.35 16.48 18.32
CA GLU A 472 20.35 17.46 17.89
C GLU A 472 21.55 17.47 18.86
N ASP A 473 22.75 17.61 18.29
CA ASP A 473 24.05 17.48 18.98
C ASP A 473 24.32 18.60 19.99
N ALA A 474 23.60 19.71 19.89
CA ALA A 474 23.80 20.90 20.71
C ALA A 474 22.63 21.08 21.68
N ASP A 475 22.95 21.23 22.98
CA ASP A 475 21.96 21.74 23.94
C ASP A 475 21.57 23.20 23.58
N ALA A 476 20.57 23.76 24.27
CA ALA A 476 20.13 25.14 24.06
C ALA A 476 21.24 26.21 24.24
N ASN A 477 22.44 25.81 24.68
CA ASN A 477 23.61 26.66 24.91
C ASN A 477 24.75 26.40 23.90
N GLY A 478 24.58 25.51 22.93
CA GLY A 478 25.58 25.22 21.89
C GLY A 478 26.72 24.31 22.32
N VAL A 479 26.57 23.55 23.42
CA VAL A 479 27.57 22.58 23.89
C VAL A 479 27.31 21.22 23.25
N THR A 480 28.33 20.62 22.63
CA THR A 480 28.28 19.28 22.02
C THR A 480 29.13 18.31 22.83
N ASP A 481 28.60 17.13 23.16
CA ASP A 481 29.35 16.02 23.77
C ASP A 481 29.73 14.93 22.74
N GLY A 482 29.32 15.11 21.49
CA GLY A 482 29.54 14.17 20.39
C GLY A 482 28.64 12.93 20.46
N VAL A 483 27.60 12.96 21.30
CA VAL A 483 26.63 11.89 21.50
C VAL A 483 25.26 12.36 21.01
N ARG A 484 24.67 11.63 20.06
CA ARG A 484 23.29 11.84 19.61
C ARG A 484 22.44 10.63 19.94
N GLU A 485 21.47 10.80 20.84
CA GLU A 485 20.52 9.76 21.21
C GLU A 485 19.51 9.50 20.08
N LEU A 486 19.03 8.26 19.97
CA LEU A 486 17.91 7.93 19.09
C LEU A 486 16.60 8.49 19.65
N LEU A 487 15.79 9.08 18.78
CA LEU A 487 14.43 9.54 19.13
C LEU A 487 13.42 8.52 18.61
N TYR A 488 12.75 7.80 19.50
CA TYR A 488 11.69 6.83 19.18
C TYR A 488 10.33 7.36 19.69
N LYS A 489 9.31 7.41 18.82
CA LYS A 489 7.98 8.01 19.12
C LYS A 489 8.07 9.38 19.82
N MET A 490 9.06 10.18 19.45
CA MET A 490 9.29 11.54 19.95
C MET A 490 9.46 12.49 18.77
N ASN A 491 8.92 13.70 18.92
CA ASN A 491 9.21 14.83 18.04
C ASN A 491 10.64 15.35 18.27
N ALA A 492 11.15 16.15 17.33
CA ALA A 492 12.48 16.77 17.44
C ALA A 492 12.63 17.68 18.67
N ASP A 493 11.53 18.20 19.21
CA ASP A 493 11.49 19.02 20.43
C ASP A 493 11.38 18.21 21.74
N GLY A 494 11.38 16.87 21.65
CA GLY A 494 11.29 15.96 22.79
C GLY A 494 9.88 15.71 23.33
N THR A 495 8.84 16.20 22.66
CA THR A 495 7.45 15.83 22.99
C THR A 495 7.10 14.44 22.46
N ALA A 496 6.25 13.70 23.18
CA ALA A 496 5.79 12.39 22.73
C ALA A 496 4.99 12.53 21.43
N ASN A 497 5.41 11.80 20.40
CA ASN A 497 4.67 11.64 19.16
C ASN A 497 4.08 10.22 19.15
N GLU A 498 2.99 10.05 19.89
CA GLU A 498 2.30 8.77 20.06
C GLU A 498 1.39 8.43 18.86
N MET A 499 1.24 9.34 17.88
CA MET A 499 0.35 9.19 16.72
C MET A 499 1.12 9.26 15.39
N ASP A 500 2.26 8.57 15.29
CA ASP A 500 2.89 8.27 14.00
C ASP A 500 2.03 7.20 13.27
N ASN A 501 0.90 7.63 12.69
CA ASN A 501 -0.05 6.76 11.96
C ASN A 501 0.57 6.06 10.74
N ASP A 502 1.68 6.59 10.23
CA ASP A 502 2.47 5.99 9.16
C ASP A 502 3.54 5.01 9.68
N GLY A 503 3.57 4.79 11.00
CA GLY A 503 4.67 4.18 11.73
C GLY A 503 5.87 5.11 11.89
N MET A 504 6.94 4.60 12.48
CA MET A 504 8.13 5.39 12.78
C MET A 504 8.92 5.67 11.50
N LEU A 505 9.01 6.96 11.14
CA LEU A 505 9.71 7.46 9.96
C LEU A 505 10.93 8.31 10.32
N GLY A 506 12.12 7.81 10.03
CA GLY A 506 13.40 8.50 10.23
C GLY A 506 13.73 9.53 9.14
N SER A 507 14.44 10.60 9.52
CA SER A 507 14.98 11.61 8.60
C SER A 507 16.39 11.30 8.10
N LYS A 508 17.10 10.38 8.78
CA LYS A 508 18.46 9.95 8.45
C LYS A 508 18.43 8.50 8.01
N ILE A 509 18.89 8.23 6.78
CA ILE A 509 18.97 6.87 6.25
C ILE A 509 20.35 6.30 6.52
N LEU A 510 20.40 5.21 7.27
CA LEU A 510 21.60 4.46 7.55
C LEU A 510 21.65 3.24 6.64
N VAL A 511 22.78 3.08 5.96
CA VAL A 511 23.12 1.90 5.19
C VAL A 511 24.30 1.22 5.87
N ASN A 512 24.09 0.01 6.39
CA ASN A 512 25.06 -0.70 7.23
C ASN A 512 25.66 0.21 8.33
N GLY A 513 24.83 1.04 8.97
CA GLY A 513 25.23 1.91 10.08
C GLY A 513 25.90 3.24 9.71
N ALA A 514 26.04 3.59 8.43
CA ALA A 514 26.55 4.90 7.98
C ALA A 514 25.47 5.68 7.20
N GLU A 515 25.44 7.00 7.33
CA GLU A 515 24.58 7.88 6.53
C GLU A 515 25.25 8.14 5.17
N LEU A 516 24.53 7.84 4.08
CA LEU A 516 24.96 8.07 2.70
C LEU A 516 26.40 7.58 2.41
N PRO A 517 26.72 6.29 2.65
CA PRO A 517 28.05 5.79 2.40
C PRO A 517 28.36 5.73 0.89
N GLN A 518 29.64 5.76 0.58
CA GLN A 518 30.18 5.48 -0.74
C GLN A 518 30.88 4.11 -0.77
N LEU A 519 30.66 3.34 -1.83
CA LEU A 519 31.34 2.08 -2.13
C LEU A 519 32.12 2.22 -3.43
N ASN A 520 33.43 1.97 -3.37
CA ASN A 520 34.24 1.81 -4.57
C ASN A 520 33.91 0.48 -5.24
N VAL A 521 33.58 0.52 -6.54
CA VAL A 521 33.25 -0.66 -7.33
C VAL A 521 34.14 -0.75 -8.58
N GLU A 522 34.26 -1.97 -9.10
CA GLU A 522 34.95 -2.27 -10.35
C GLU A 522 33.95 -2.28 -11.53
N THR A 523 34.42 -2.16 -12.78
CA THR A 523 33.56 -2.24 -13.99
C THR A 523 33.07 -3.67 -14.25
N ARG A 524 32.23 -4.19 -13.37
CA ARG A 524 31.68 -5.55 -13.40
C ARG A 524 30.31 -5.65 -12.72
N GLN A 525 29.71 -6.83 -12.77
CA GLN A 525 28.47 -7.13 -12.06
C GLN A 525 28.70 -7.37 -10.55
N TYR A 526 27.84 -6.74 -9.74
CA TYR A 526 27.74 -6.95 -8.30
C TYR A 526 26.33 -7.43 -7.93
N ARG A 527 26.23 -8.34 -6.96
CA ARG A 527 24.98 -8.75 -6.31
C ARG A 527 24.82 -7.96 -5.02
N PHE A 528 23.78 -7.15 -4.94
CA PHE A 528 23.39 -6.46 -3.72
C PHE A 528 22.13 -7.11 -3.17
N ARG A 529 22.17 -7.52 -1.91
CA ARG A 529 20.99 -8.03 -1.19
C ARG A 529 20.43 -6.89 -0.36
N LEU A 530 19.38 -6.26 -0.86
CA LEU A 530 18.71 -5.13 -0.23
C LEU A 530 17.78 -5.65 0.86
N TYR A 531 17.95 -5.16 2.08
CA TYR A 531 17.08 -5.44 3.22
C TYR A 531 16.43 -4.15 3.69
N ASN A 532 15.11 -4.07 3.57
CA ASN A 532 14.37 -3.00 4.23
C ASN A 532 14.13 -3.38 5.70
N THR A 533 15.01 -2.88 6.58
CA THR A 533 14.94 -3.11 8.03
C THR A 533 14.52 -1.85 8.79
N SER A 534 13.86 -0.92 8.09
CA SER A 534 13.15 0.21 8.69
C SER A 534 11.91 -0.26 9.44
N ASN A 535 11.50 0.51 10.45
CA ASN A 535 10.29 0.20 11.23
C ASN A 535 9.02 0.26 10.39
N ALA A 536 8.92 1.26 9.50
CA ALA A 536 7.69 1.49 8.74
C ALA A 536 7.92 1.91 7.28
N ARG A 537 9.05 2.58 7.01
CA ARG A 537 9.33 3.18 5.70
C ARG A 537 9.34 2.14 4.59
N SER A 538 8.67 2.48 3.50
CA SER A 538 8.82 1.80 2.22
C SER A 538 9.78 2.61 1.33
N TYR A 539 10.54 1.93 0.47
CA TYR A 539 11.48 2.56 -0.46
C TYR A 539 11.20 2.11 -1.89
N GLU A 540 11.31 3.00 -2.86
CA GLU A 540 11.30 2.67 -4.29
C GLU A 540 12.72 2.83 -4.84
N PHE A 541 13.53 1.77 -4.74
CA PHE A 541 14.93 1.80 -5.11
C PHE A 541 15.13 1.97 -6.61
N ALA A 542 15.94 2.96 -7.00
CA ALA A 542 16.36 3.21 -8.37
C ALA A 542 17.81 3.70 -8.42
N LEU A 543 18.45 3.56 -9.58
CA LEU A 543 19.84 3.96 -9.78
C LEU A 543 19.90 5.20 -10.68
N THR A 544 20.65 6.24 -10.30
CA THR A 544 20.73 7.48 -11.10
C THR A 544 22.16 8.02 -11.19
N LYS A 545 22.47 8.71 -12.30
CA LYS A 545 23.74 9.42 -12.52
C LYS A 545 23.64 10.93 -12.43
N ASP A 546 22.42 11.47 -12.52
CA ASP A 546 22.17 12.91 -12.62
C ASP A 546 21.02 13.38 -11.72
N GLY A 547 20.43 12.48 -10.93
CA GLY A 547 19.31 12.76 -10.04
C GLY A 547 17.93 12.67 -10.71
N THR A 548 17.83 12.65 -12.03
CA THR A 548 16.56 12.78 -12.77
C THR A 548 16.27 11.62 -13.71
N THR A 549 17.29 10.97 -14.24
CA THR A 549 17.19 9.77 -15.09
C THR A 549 17.56 8.53 -14.31
N PHE A 550 16.88 7.41 -14.59
CA PHE A 550 17.07 6.15 -13.88
C PHE A 550 17.63 5.06 -14.81
N GLU A 551 18.66 4.38 -14.31
CA GLU A 551 19.33 3.28 -14.97
C GLU A 551 18.63 1.97 -14.62
N LYS A 552 18.62 1.04 -15.57
CA LYS A 552 18.05 -0.29 -15.34
C LYS A 552 19.03 -1.20 -14.63
N PHE A 553 18.48 -2.10 -13.82
CA PHE A 553 19.20 -3.20 -13.17
C PHE A 553 18.33 -4.45 -13.18
N LYS A 554 18.88 -5.60 -12.74
CA LYS A 554 18.14 -6.87 -12.73
C LYS A 554 17.82 -7.29 -11.32
N VAL A 555 16.58 -7.64 -11.04
CA VAL A 555 16.18 -8.35 -9.82
C VAL A 555 16.34 -9.85 -10.10
N ILE A 556 17.06 -10.55 -9.22
CA ILE A 556 17.34 -11.98 -9.35
C ILE A 556 16.76 -12.80 -8.21
N GLY A 557 16.21 -12.17 -7.18
CA GLY A 557 15.62 -12.84 -6.04
C GLY A 557 14.77 -11.90 -5.19
N THR A 558 13.84 -12.49 -4.44
CA THR A 558 12.94 -11.84 -3.48
C THR A 558 13.15 -12.44 -2.08
N ASP A 559 12.24 -12.18 -1.14
CA ASP A 559 12.26 -12.68 0.23
C ASP A 559 12.67 -14.16 0.35
N GLY A 560 12.08 -15.02 -0.50
CA GLY A 560 12.24 -16.46 -0.43
C GLY A 560 13.32 -17.07 -1.32
N GLY A 561 14.16 -16.24 -1.96
CA GLY A 561 15.28 -16.69 -2.78
C GLY A 561 15.23 -16.24 -4.22
N LEU A 562 15.97 -16.95 -5.07
CA LEU A 562 16.15 -16.59 -6.48
C LEU A 562 14.84 -16.64 -7.29
N LEU A 563 14.76 -15.83 -8.34
CA LEU A 563 13.74 -15.90 -9.37
C LEU A 563 14.11 -16.96 -10.40
N ALA A 564 13.11 -17.58 -11.02
CA ALA A 564 13.32 -18.51 -12.13
C ALA A 564 14.14 -17.89 -13.27
N GLN A 565 13.91 -16.60 -13.54
CA GLN A 565 14.64 -15.79 -14.50
C GLN A 565 14.88 -14.39 -13.92
N PRO A 566 16.04 -13.75 -14.19
CA PRO A 566 16.25 -12.36 -13.82
C PRO A 566 15.24 -11.42 -14.49
N VAL A 567 14.73 -10.45 -13.74
CA VAL A 567 13.77 -9.45 -14.23
C VAL A 567 14.46 -8.10 -14.32
N GLU A 568 14.54 -7.53 -15.51
CA GLU A 568 15.09 -6.18 -15.71
C GLU A 568 14.04 -5.12 -15.32
N VAL A 569 14.43 -4.20 -14.43
CA VAL A 569 13.58 -3.13 -13.90
C VAL A 569 14.33 -1.80 -13.87
N GLU A 570 13.59 -0.69 -13.89
CA GLU A 570 14.14 0.65 -13.60
C GLU A 570 14.13 0.93 -12.09
N SER A 571 13.11 0.41 -11.38
CA SER A 571 12.98 0.54 -9.94
C SER A 571 12.31 -0.68 -9.31
N ILE A 572 12.48 -0.85 -7.99
CA ILE A 572 11.79 -1.85 -7.18
C ILE A 572 11.31 -1.23 -5.87
N THR A 573 10.04 -1.42 -5.54
CA THR A 573 9.48 -1.02 -4.24
C THR A 573 9.66 -2.15 -3.23
N LEU A 574 10.21 -1.82 -2.06
CA LEU A 574 10.27 -2.70 -0.90
C LEU A 574 9.58 -2.04 0.30
N GLY A 575 8.51 -2.66 0.78
CA GLY A 575 7.91 -2.39 2.08
C GLY A 575 8.81 -2.82 3.23
N ALA A 576 8.47 -2.42 4.45
CA ALA A 576 9.20 -2.87 5.65
C ALA A 576 9.26 -4.41 5.67
N ALA A 577 10.44 -4.95 5.98
CA ALA A 577 10.79 -6.38 5.96
C ALA A 577 10.88 -7.10 4.61
N GLU A 578 10.59 -6.44 3.49
CA GLU A 578 10.82 -7.04 2.17
C GLU A 578 12.31 -7.03 1.82
N ARG A 579 12.74 -8.06 1.06
CA ARG A 579 14.10 -8.19 0.55
C ARG A 579 14.10 -8.36 -0.96
N ALA A 580 15.15 -7.87 -1.57
CA ALA A 580 15.43 -8.14 -2.97
C ALA A 580 16.92 -8.36 -3.19
N GLU A 581 17.23 -9.28 -4.09
CA GLU A 581 18.58 -9.45 -4.60
C GLU A 581 18.67 -8.84 -5.98
N VAL A 582 19.56 -7.87 -6.16
CA VAL A 582 19.71 -7.12 -7.40
C VAL A 582 21.11 -7.24 -7.96
N ILE A 583 21.19 -7.33 -9.29
CA ILE A 583 22.44 -7.26 -10.06
C ILE A 583 22.55 -5.87 -10.67
N ILE A 584 23.59 -5.15 -10.26
CA ILE A 584 23.99 -3.89 -10.88
C ILE A 584 25.24 -4.17 -11.70
N ASP A 585 25.18 -3.87 -13.00
CA ASP A 585 26.30 -4.01 -13.93
C ASP A 585 27.01 -2.66 -14.12
N PHE A 586 28.22 -2.54 -13.58
CA PHE A 586 29.05 -1.34 -13.73
C PHE A 586 29.98 -1.38 -14.96
N GLY A 587 29.88 -2.40 -15.82
CA GLY A 587 30.77 -2.61 -16.97
C GLY A 587 30.86 -1.42 -17.92
N ASN A 588 29.75 -0.71 -18.14
CA ASN A 588 29.68 0.46 -19.02
C ASN A 588 29.77 1.80 -18.27
N HIS A 589 30.22 1.78 -17.03
CA HIS A 589 30.17 2.91 -16.10
C HIS A 589 31.56 3.36 -15.63
N ALA A 590 32.61 3.05 -16.39
CA ALA A 590 33.98 3.43 -16.06
C ALA A 590 34.12 4.94 -15.74
N ASP A 591 34.88 5.25 -14.69
CA ASP A 591 35.15 6.61 -14.20
C ASP A 591 33.88 7.44 -13.91
N SER A 592 32.77 6.77 -13.57
CA SER A 592 31.50 7.42 -13.24
C SER A 592 31.09 7.16 -11.79
N LYS A 593 30.13 7.96 -11.32
CA LYS A 593 29.49 7.81 -10.03
C LYS A 593 28.00 7.58 -10.24
N LEU A 594 27.43 6.68 -9.45
CA LEU A 594 26.01 6.38 -9.47
C LEU A 594 25.46 6.47 -8.05
N MET A 595 24.21 6.91 -7.92
CA MET A 595 23.51 6.97 -6.65
C MET A 595 22.37 5.95 -6.66
N LEU A 596 22.33 5.09 -5.64
CA LEU A 596 21.12 4.39 -5.27
C LEU A 596 20.23 5.37 -4.51
N VAL A 597 19.00 5.57 -4.98
CA VAL A 597 18.01 6.47 -4.37
C VAL A 597 16.73 5.71 -4.12
N SER A 598 15.92 6.17 -3.17
CA SER A 598 14.48 5.95 -3.20
C SER A 598 13.85 7.04 -4.05
N LYS A 599 13.11 6.66 -5.10
CA LYS A 599 12.24 7.57 -5.83
C LYS A 599 11.11 8.05 -4.93
N ALA A 600 10.51 9.16 -5.34
CA ALA A 600 9.28 9.62 -4.72
C ALA A 600 8.12 8.74 -5.21
N PHE A 601 7.26 8.32 -4.30
CA PHE A 601 6.02 7.60 -4.59
C PHE A 601 4.98 7.87 -3.48
N ASN A 602 3.72 7.50 -3.72
CA ASN A 602 2.69 7.64 -2.69
C ASN A 602 2.83 6.55 -1.60
N GLY A 603 3.50 6.86 -0.48
CA GLY A 603 3.60 5.96 0.66
C GLY A 603 2.44 6.08 1.67
N SER A 604 1.77 7.25 1.73
CA SER A 604 0.68 7.56 2.69
C SER A 604 -0.29 8.64 2.19
N PRO A 605 -1.40 8.26 1.53
CA PRO A 605 -2.44 9.18 1.07
C PRO A 605 -3.09 10.09 2.12
N MET A 606 -3.04 9.73 3.41
CA MET A 606 -3.78 10.42 4.47
C MET A 606 -3.21 11.79 4.88
N MET A 607 -1.93 12.07 4.65
CA MET A 607 -1.32 13.33 5.09
C MET A 607 -1.84 14.57 4.34
N GLY A 608 -2.44 14.39 3.15
CA GLY A 608 -3.15 15.46 2.43
C GLY A 608 -4.55 15.79 2.97
N MET A 609 -5.06 15.06 3.97
CA MET A 609 -6.40 15.26 4.57
C MET A 609 -6.37 16.03 5.91
N GLY A 610 -5.20 16.52 6.34
CA GLY A 610 -4.93 17.10 7.68
C GLY A 610 -5.67 18.39 8.06
N GLY A 611 -6.69 18.83 7.31
CA GLY A 611 -7.50 20.02 7.61
C GLY A 611 -8.69 19.80 8.56
N MET A 612 -9.04 18.55 8.90
CA MET A 612 -10.28 18.25 9.64
C MET A 612 -10.13 18.18 11.17
N GLY A 613 -9.02 18.66 11.72
CA GLY A 613 -8.82 18.81 13.16
C GLY A 613 -9.19 20.20 13.67
N ASN A 614 -10.37 20.32 14.27
CA ASN A 614 -10.81 21.43 15.14
C ASN A 614 -11.50 22.66 14.49
N GLY A 615 -12.70 22.44 13.93
CA GLY A 615 -13.65 23.49 13.55
C GLY A 615 -14.83 23.65 14.52
N GLY A 616 -14.63 23.40 15.82
CA GLY A 616 -15.66 23.57 16.85
C GLY A 616 -15.50 24.89 17.60
N GLY A 617 -15.90 26.02 17.00
CA GLY A 617 -15.77 27.32 17.66
C GLY A 617 -16.47 28.47 16.94
N MET A 618 -17.80 28.51 17.01
CA MET A 618 -18.56 29.74 16.75
C MET A 618 -18.17 30.80 17.80
N GLY A 619 -17.67 31.96 17.36
CA GLY A 619 -17.62 33.15 18.21
C GLY A 619 -16.69 34.28 17.77
N GLY A 620 -17.26 35.35 17.19
CA GLY A 620 -16.72 36.70 17.39
C GLY A 620 -16.35 37.49 16.13
N MET A 621 -17.34 38.19 15.57
CA MET A 621 -17.11 39.42 14.81
C MET A 621 -16.23 40.40 15.61
N GLY A 622 -15.16 40.90 14.99
CA GLY A 622 -14.23 41.86 15.62
C GLY A 622 -13.39 42.62 14.59
N ASN A 623 -13.97 43.71 14.10
CA ASN A 623 -13.43 44.78 13.27
C ASN A 623 -12.04 45.32 13.70
N GLY A 624 -11.17 45.70 12.76
CA GLY A 624 -10.06 46.64 13.03
C GLY A 624 -8.82 46.48 12.14
N GLY A 625 -8.63 47.38 11.18
CA GLY A 625 -7.54 47.34 10.19
C GLY A 625 -6.15 47.80 10.66
N GLY A 626 -5.17 47.64 9.76
CA GLY A 626 -3.83 48.18 9.90
C GLY A 626 -2.98 47.91 8.66
N MET A 627 -2.82 48.92 7.80
CA MET A 627 -1.81 48.96 6.74
C MET A 627 -0.39 49.03 7.32
N GLY A 628 0.58 48.41 6.62
CA GLY A 628 1.92 48.99 6.43
C GLY A 628 3.10 48.07 6.75
N GLY A 629 4.00 47.90 5.77
CA GLY A 629 5.39 47.53 6.04
C GLY A 629 6.10 46.69 4.99
N MET A 630 6.40 47.26 3.81
CA MET A 630 7.51 46.75 2.98
C MET A 630 8.82 46.94 3.76
N GLY A 631 9.44 45.84 4.17
CA GLY A 631 10.77 45.80 4.77
C GLY A 631 11.63 44.77 4.03
N ASN A 632 12.47 45.26 3.13
CA ASN A 632 13.51 44.49 2.46
C ASN A 632 14.56 44.05 3.49
N GLY A 633 14.60 42.76 3.79
CA GLY A 633 15.54 42.14 4.72
C GLY A 633 16.04 40.82 4.15
N SER A 634 17.24 40.85 3.58
CA SER A 634 18.03 39.70 3.17
C SER A 634 18.20 38.71 4.34
N GLY A 635 17.50 37.59 4.27
CA GLY A 635 17.46 36.56 5.31
C GLY A 635 16.26 35.63 5.12
N MET A 636 16.02 35.15 3.91
CA MET A 636 15.01 34.12 3.64
C MET A 636 15.57 32.76 4.07
N GLY A 637 15.50 32.50 5.38
CA GLY A 637 15.56 31.15 5.92
C GLY A 637 14.24 30.45 5.63
N ASN A 638 14.36 29.33 4.94
CA ASN A 638 13.37 28.31 4.62
C ASN A 638 12.28 28.15 5.71
N GLY A 639 11.08 28.67 5.46
CA GLY A 639 9.98 28.78 6.43
C GLY A 639 8.71 28.04 6.04
N GLY A 640 8.81 26.95 5.26
CA GLY A 640 7.71 26.04 4.95
C GLY A 640 8.20 24.59 5.09
N MET A 641 7.49 23.77 5.87
CA MET A 641 7.73 22.33 6.06
C MET A 641 9.13 21.88 6.55
N ASN A 642 9.76 22.61 7.48
CA ASN A 642 10.96 22.09 8.12
C ASN A 642 10.57 21.04 9.20
N GLY A 643 10.45 19.77 8.83
CA GLY A 643 10.42 18.65 9.79
C GLY A 643 9.40 17.51 9.59
N MET A 644 8.44 17.61 8.67
CA MET A 644 7.53 16.48 8.39
C MET A 644 8.20 15.48 7.46
N VAL A 645 8.46 14.29 7.99
CA VAL A 645 8.99 13.15 7.23
C VAL A 645 7.81 12.27 6.83
N VAL A 646 7.51 12.17 5.54
CA VAL A 646 6.44 11.28 5.04
C VAL A 646 7.00 10.02 4.38
N ASN A 647 6.17 8.97 4.33
CA ASN A 647 6.52 7.74 3.62
C ASN A 647 6.48 7.99 2.11
N GLY A 648 7.46 7.44 1.37
CA GLY A 648 7.57 7.65 -0.08
C GLY A 648 8.20 8.97 -0.53
N MET A 649 8.81 9.78 0.34
CA MET A 649 9.67 10.89 -0.12
C MET A 649 10.90 10.38 -0.86
N ARG A 650 11.40 11.20 -1.80
CA ARG A 650 12.70 10.94 -2.43
C ARG A 650 13.84 10.98 -1.41
N MET A 651 14.75 10.01 -1.46
CA MET A 651 15.90 9.92 -0.55
C MET A 651 17.15 9.37 -1.25
N ASP A 652 18.32 9.89 -0.91
CA ASP A 652 19.60 9.29 -1.32
C ASP A 652 19.97 8.17 -0.34
N ILE A 653 20.37 7.00 -0.85
CA ILE A 653 20.64 5.80 -0.04
C ILE A 653 22.16 5.58 0.09
N MET A 654 22.84 5.36 -1.04
CA MET A 654 24.30 5.19 -1.07
C MET A 654 24.85 5.48 -2.46
N ARG A 655 26.15 5.81 -2.53
CA ARG A 655 26.85 6.10 -3.78
C ARG A 655 27.80 4.97 -4.18
N PHE A 656 27.89 4.70 -5.48
CA PHE A 656 28.89 3.83 -6.07
C PHE A 656 29.90 4.67 -6.86
N ASP A 657 31.19 4.47 -6.57
CA ASP A 657 32.30 5.10 -7.28
C ASP A 657 33.00 4.04 -8.14
N VAL A 658 32.83 4.11 -9.46
CA VAL A 658 33.42 3.14 -10.39
C VAL A 658 34.87 3.54 -10.66
N THR A 659 35.78 3.06 -9.81
CA THR A 659 37.17 3.55 -9.74
C THR A 659 38.18 2.66 -10.45
N THR A 660 37.82 1.40 -10.73
CA THR A 660 38.75 0.41 -11.27
C THR A 660 38.14 -0.30 -12.47
N THR A 661 38.85 -0.25 -13.60
CA THR A 661 38.43 -0.97 -14.81
C THR A 661 38.97 -2.39 -14.81
N VAL A 662 38.07 -3.37 -14.89
CA VAL A 662 38.35 -4.81 -14.96
C VAL A 662 37.53 -5.45 -16.09
N THR A 663 37.92 -6.66 -16.49
CA THR A 663 37.07 -7.50 -17.34
C THR A 663 36.19 -8.36 -16.45
N ASP A 664 34.88 -8.26 -16.62
CA ASP A 664 33.94 -9.14 -15.95
C ASP A 664 33.85 -10.49 -16.68
N ASP A 665 33.93 -11.58 -15.91
CA ASP A 665 33.81 -12.95 -16.37
C ASP A 665 32.51 -13.62 -15.91
N VAL A 666 31.64 -12.87 -15.21
CA VAL A 666 30.30 -13.31 -14.84
C VAL A 666 29.35 -13.18 -16.03
N VAL A 667 28.63 -14.26 -16.33
CA VAL A 667 27.52 -14.26 -17.29
C VAL A 667 26.27 -14.68 -16.56
N LEU A 668 25.44 -13.71 -16.17
CA LEU A 668 24.24 -13.96 -15.37
C LEU A 668 23.37 -15.07 -15.99
N TYR A 669 22.87 -15.98 -15.15
CA TYR A 669 21.96 -17.04 -15.59
C TYR A 669 20.74 -16.45 -16.31
N THR A 670 20.21 -17.16 -17.31
CA THR A 670 18.94 -16.81 -17.96
C THR A 670 17.77 -17.54 -17.35
N ASP A 671 18.02 -18.78 -16.92
CA ASP A 671 17.06 -19.68 -16.30
C ASP A 671 17.76 -20.42 -15.17
N LEU A 672 17.07 -20.58 -14.03
CA LEU A 672 17.54 -21.50 -12.99
C LEU A 672 17.57 -22.94 -13.50
N PRO A 673 18.45 -23.80 -12.93
CA PRO A 673 18.42 -25.22 -13.21
C PRO A 673 17.02 -25.84 -13.05
N ALA A 674 16.68 -26.81 -13.90
CA ALA A 674 15.34 -27.41 -13.93
C ALA A 674 14.98 -28.15 -12.62
N ASP A 675 16.00 -28.59 -11.88
CA ASP A 675 15.90 -29.24 -10.58
C ASP A 675 15.88 -28.27 -9.39
N ALA A 676 15.95 -26.95 -9.63
CA ALA A 676 15.76 -25.97 -8.57
C ALA A 676 14.34 -26.07 -7.99
N ASP A 677 14.23 -26.18 -6.66
CA ASP A 677 12.95 -26.24 -5.94
C ASP A 677 11.99 -25.12 -6.33
N ILE A 678 12.54 -23.92 -6.58
CA ILE A 678 11.79 -22.73 -7.02
C ILE A 678 11.00 -22.99 -8.31
N ASN A 679 11.55 -23.75 -9.26
CA ASN A 679 10.91 -24.08 -10.53
C ASN A 679 9.90 -25.24 -10.40
N THR A 680 10.19 -26.21 -9.54
CA THR A 680 9.39 -27.44 -9.43
C THR A 680 8.18 -27.32 -8.51
N GLN A 681 8.14 -26.27 -7.68
CA GLN A 681 7.10 -26.07 -6.65
C GLN A 681 6.13 -24.92 -6.98
N ARG A 682 5.97 -24.54 -8.25
CA ARG A 682 4.94 -23.54 -8.63
C ARG A 682 3.54 -24.10 -8.41
N LEU A 683 2.72 -23.40 -7.63
CA LEU A 683 1.36 -23.78 -7.28
C LEU A 683 0.35 -23.06 -8.19
N ALA A 684 -0.76 -23.73 -8.47
CA ALA A 684 -1.93 -23.17 -9.12
C ALA A 684 -3.07 -22.99 -8.10
N ALA A 685 -4.00 -22.07 -8.38
CA ALA A 685 -5.15 -21.86 -7.50
C ALA A 685 -5.99 -23.14 -7.26
N THR A 686 -5.96 -24.08 -8.22
CA THR A 686 -6.63 -25.39 -8.11
C THR A 686 -5.99 -26.35 -7.12
N ASP A 687 -4.76 -26.09 -6.68
CA ASP A 687 -4.07 -26.91 -5.68
C ASP A 687 -4.54 -26.62 -4.26
N ALA A 688 -5.18 -25.47 -4.04
CA ALA A 688 -5.63 -25.04 -2.73
C ALA A 688 -6.84 -25.84 -2.24
N SER A 689 -6.76 -26.36 -1.03
CA SER A 689 -7.89 -26.98 -0.33
C SER A 689 -8.84 -25.94 0.26
N LYS A 690 -8.35 -24.72 0.51
CA LYS A 690 -9.10 -23.65 1.16
C LYS A 690 -8.62 -22.26 0.76
N THR A 691 -9.55 -21.31 0.75
CA THR A 691 -9.26 -19.87 0.67
C THR A 691 -9.64 -19.18 1.98
N ARG A 692 -8.76 -18.34 2.52
CA ARG A 692 -8.98 -17.49 3.69
C ARG A 692 -8.92 -16.02 3.32
N ASN A 693 -9.65 -15.20 4.06
CA ASN A 693 -9.71 -13.76 3.83
C ASN A 693 -9.16 -13.02 5.05
N PHE A 694 -8.26 -12.08 4.80
CA PHE A 694 -7.73 -11.18 5.81
C PHE A 694 -7.99 -9.75 5.37
N VAL A 695 -8.67 -8.99 6.20
CA VAL A 695 -9.03 -7.60 5.90
C VAL A 695 -8.29 -6.68 6.87
N MET A 696 -7.37 -5.91 6.33
CA MET A 696 -6.63 -4.87 7.04
C MET A 696 -7.46 -3.58 7.05
N THR A 697 -7.75 -3.08 8.25
CA THR A 697 -8.55 -1.85 8.44
C THR A 697 -7.93 -0.96 9.49
N MET A 698 -8.20 0.34 9.35
CA MET A 698 -7.95 1.33 10.38
C MET A 698 -9.27 1.92 10.87
N GLY A 699 -9.40 2.21 12.15
CA GLY A 699 -10.59 2.84 12.73
C GLY A 699 -10.25 3.74 13.91
N MET A 700 -11.15 4.66 14.27
CA MET A 700 -11.02 5.40 15.53
C MET A 700 -11.48 4.51 16.68
N GLY A 701 -10.55 4.07 17.52
CA GLY A 701 -10.86 3.20 18.64
C GLY A 701 -11.73 3.93 19.68
N ASN A 702 -12.92 3.41 19.96
CA ASN A 702 -13.64 3.70 21.21
C ASN A 702 -13.30 2.58 22.20
N THR A 703 -12.08 2.56 22.74
CA THR A 703 -11.76 1.62 23.81
C THR A 703 -12.37 2.14 25.10
N SER A 704 -13.21 1.32 25.73
CA SER A 704 -13.87 1.60 27.00
C SER A 704 -12.93 1.67 28.22
N SER A 705 -11.62 1.79 28.00
CA SER A 705 -10.56 1.68 29.01
C SER A 705 -9.95 3.03 29.43
N GLY A 706 -10.56 4.16 29.04
CA GLY A 706 -10.27 5.46 29.67
C GLY A 706 -8.86 6.03 29.40
N MET A 707 -8.12 5.50 28.44
CA MET A 707 -6.92 6.12 27.86
C MET A 707 -7.27 6.56 26.43
N GLY A 708 -6.88 7.79 26.06
CA GLY A 708 -7.46 8.60 24.98
C GLY A 708 -7.66 7.93 23.62
N GLY A 709 -8.65 8.42 22.87
CA GLY A 709 -9.00 7.94 21.53
C GLY A 709 -7.82 8.03 20.55
N GLY A 710 -7.25 6.88 20.22
CA GLY A 710 -6.23 6.70 19.19
C GLY A 710 -6.74 5.86 18.01
N MET A 711 -5.98 5.88 16.92
CA MET A 711 -6.22 5.03 15.76
C MET A 711 -6.00 3.55 16.14
N SER A 712 -6.92 2.69 15.72
CA SER A 712 -6.88 1.25 15.89
C SER A 712 -6.48 0.62 14.56
N PHE A 713 -5.45 -0.22 14.59
CA PHE A 713 -4.96 -0.99 13.45
C PHE A 713 -5.30 -2.46 13.69
N VAL A 714 -6.11 -3.06 12.81
CA VAL A 714 -6.67 -4.39 13.04
C VAL A 714 -6.73 -5.23 11.78
N ILE A 715 -6.68 -6.54 11.96
CA ILE A 715 -6.92 -7.53 10.92
C ILE A 715 -8.24 -8.24 11.24
N ASN A 716 -9.12 -8.36 10.26
CA ASN A 716 -10.47 -8.93 10.42
C ASN A 716 -11.29 -8.24 11.54
N GLY A 717 -11.05 -6.94 11.75
CA GLY A 717 -11.77 -6.13 12.74
C GLY A 717 -11.41 -6.43 14.20
N GLN A 718 -10.38 -7.23 14.46
CA GLN A 718 -9.95 -7.59 15.82
C GLN A 718 -8.53 -7.10 16.10
N PRO A 719 -8.27 -6.49 17.27
CA PRO A 719 -6.91 -6.27 17.73
C PRO A 719 -6.27 -7.59 18.18
N PHE A 720 -4.95 -7.62 18.23
CA PHE A 720 -4.19 -8.74 18.77
C PHE A 720 -4.58 -9.06 20.23
N ASP A 721 -4.75 -10.34 20.52
CA ASP A 721 -4.88 -10.89 21.87
C ASP A 721 -4.01 -12.14 21.97
N MET A 722 -2.99 -12.09 22.82
CA MET A 722 -2.01 -13.17 23.00
C MET A 722 -2.64 -14.51 23.44
N ASN A 723 -3.88 -14.50 23.93
CA ASN A 723 -4.58 -15.71 24.39
C ASN A 723 -5.52 -16.31 23.33
N VAL A 724 -5.58 -15.72 22.13
CA VAL A 724 -6.52 -16.09 21.09
C VAL A 724 -5.78 -16.60 19.85
N ILE A 725 -6.11 -17.82 19.44
CA ILE A 725 -5.76 -18.34 18.12
C ILE A 725 -6.85 -17.89 17.14
N ASN A 726 -6.53 -16.95 16.25
CA ASN A 726 -7.48 -16.38 15.29
C ASN A 726 -7.81 -17.37 14.17
N GLU A 727 -6.81 -18.08 13.68
CA GLU A 727 -6.93 -19.01 12.56
C GLU A 727 -6.41 -20.40 12.91
N THR A 728 -7.04 -21.44 12.37
CA THR A 728 -6.54 -22.83 12.53
C THR A 728 -6.48 -23.50 11.16
N ILE A 729 -5.29 -24.01 10.84
CA ILE A 729 -4.99 -24.82 9.67
C ILE A 729 -4.90 -26.26 10.14
N THR A 730 -5.79 -27.11 9.62
CA THR A 730 -5.80 -28.54 9.94
C THR A 730 -5.27 -29.29 8.72
N LEU A 731 -4.06 -29.83 8.80
CA LEU A 731 -3.36 -30.43 7.65
C LEU A 731 -4.09 -31.67 7.12
N ALA A 732 -4.94 -32.30 7.94
CA ALA A 732 -5.82 -33.39 7.50
C ALA A 732 -6.90 -32.96 6.49
N ASP A 733 -7.27 -31.68 6.46
CA ASP A 733 -8.23 -31.11 5.51
C ASP A 733 -7.57 -30.65 4.20
N GLY A 734 -6.23 -30.67 4.16
CA GLY A 734 -5.39 -30.23 3.05
C GLY A 734 -4.26 -29.32 3.55
N ASP A 735 -3.14 -29.33 2.83
CA ASP A 735 -1.90 -28.67 3.23
C ASP A 735 -1.60 -27.40 2.43
N THR A 736 -2.48 -27.00 1.49
CA THR A 736 -2.26 -25.89 0.58
C THR A 736 -3.43 -24.92 0.65
N GLU A 737 -3.18 -23.65 0.94
CA GLU A 737 -4.23 -22.64 1.10
C GLU A 737 -3.93 -21.38 0.28
N ILE A 738 -4.99 -20.72 -0.17
CA ILE A 738 -4.95 -19.34 -0.68
C ILE A 738 -5.33 -18.40 0.46
N TRP A 739 -4.55 -17.35 0.64
CA TRP A 739 -4.87 -16.25 1.53
C TRP A 739 -5.08 -14.99 0.68
N SER A 740 -6.29 -14.43 0.79
CA SER A 740 -6.72 -13.18 0.15
C SER A 740 -6.57 -12.03 1.14
N ILE A 741 -5.55 -11.21 0.96
CA ILE A 741 -5.26 -10.06 1.83
C ILE A 741 -5.85 -8.80 1.21
N GLN A 742 -6.83 -8.19 1.87
CA GLN A 742 -7.50 -6.98 1.43
C GLN A 742 -7.06 -5.81 2.31
N ASN A 743 -6.58 -4.74 1.71
CA ASN A 743 -6.30 -3.50 2.40
C ASN A 743 -7.44 -2.50 2.18
N ARG A 744 -8.25 -2.29 3.21
CA ARG A 744 -9.33 -1.28 3.21
C ARG A 744 -8.92 -0.01 3.92
N SER A 745 -7.67 0.07 4.36
CA SER A 745 -7.10 1.27 4.93
C SER A 745 -6.63 2.21 3.80
N PRO A 746 -6.57 3.51 4.10
CA PRO A 746 -6.03 4.53 3.20
C PRO A 746 -4.51 4.55 3.10
N MET A 747 -3.77 3.61 3.70
CA MET A 747 -2.30 3.55 3.61
C MET A 747 -1.79 2.15 3.27
N ALA A 748 -0.58 2.03 2.74
CA ALA A 748 -0.02 0.72 2.41
C ALA A 748 0.39 -0.05 3.68
N HIS A 749 0.23 -1.38 3.65
CA HIS A 749 0.62 -2.26 4.75
C HIS A 749 1.44 -3.44 4.21
N PRO A 750 2.69 -3.64 4.67
CA PRO A 750 3.44 -4.86 4.40
C PRO A 750 2.88 -5.99 5.26
N PHE A 751 2.11 -6.91 4.66
CA PHE A 751 1.55 -8.07 5.36
C PHE A 751 2.59 -9.19 5.41
N HIS A 752 2.99 -9.59 6.61
CA HIS A 752 3.89 -10.71 6.86
C HIS A 752 3.12 -11.89 7.45
N ALA A 753 3.41 -13.11 6.99
CA ALA A 753 2.92 -14.34 7.60
C ALA A 753 4.08 -15.33 7.77
N HIS A 754 4.18 -15.88 8.98
CA HIS A 754 5.24 -16.78 9.39
C HIS A 754 5.04 -18.20 8.80
N ALA A 755 5.88 -19.14 9.24
CA ALA A 755 5.87 -20.57 8.94
C ALA A 755 6.32 -20.97 7.53
N ILE A 756 5.84 -20.29 6.50
CA ILE A 756 6.07 -20.68 5.10
C ILE A 756 6.41 -19.49 4.21
N GLN A 757 6.72 -19.81 2.96
CA GLN A 757 6.80 -18.83 1.88
C GLN A 757 5.61 -19.02 0.96
N TRP A 758 5.21 -17.92 0.34
CA TRP A 758 4.01 -17.75 -0.44
C TRP A 758 4.37 -17.41 -1.88
N GLN A 759 3.48 -17.75 -2.80
CA GLN A 759 3.52 -17.33 -4.19
C GLN A 759 2.33 -16.42 -4.46
N ILE A 760 2.58 -15.24 -5.02
CA ILE A 760 1.49 -14.36 -5.44
C ILE A 760 0.80 -14.99 -6.66
N LEU A 761 -0.52 -15.12 -6.58
CA LEU A 761 -1.38 -15.54 -7.68
C LEU A 761 -1.79 -14.34 -8.52
N ASP A 762 -2.34 -13.33 -7.85
CA ASP A 762 -2.81 -12.11 -8.48
C ASP A 762 -2.85 -10.93 -7.49
N ARG A 763 -2.82 -9.73 -8.08
CA ARG A 763 -3.10 -8.46 -7.40
C ARG A 763 -4.33 -7.84 -8.05
N ASN A 764 -5.41 -7.72 -7.29
CA ASN A 764 -6.73 -7.29 -7.76
C ASN A 764 -7.23 -8.06 -8.99
N GLY A 765 -7.06 -9.38 -9.03
CA GLY A 765 -7.43 -10.22 -10.17
C GLY A 765 -6.51 -10.12 -11.38
N VAL A 766 -5.47 -9.28 -11.33
CA VAL A 766 -4.40 -9.26 -12.35
C VAL A 766 -3.34 -10.27 -11.95
N ALA A 767 -3.16 -11.30 -12.78
CA ALA A 767 -2.20 -12.36 -12.53
C ALA A 767 -0.78 -11.81 -12.26
N ALA A 768 -0.09 -12.44 -11.31
CA ALA A 768 1.28 -12.11 -10.95
C ALA A 768 2.22 -12.20 -12.16
N THR A 769 3.12 -11.23 -12.30
CA THR A 769 4.14 -11.18 -13.37
C THR A 769 5.45 -10.60 -12.83
N GLY A 770 6.55 -10.78 -13.57
CA GLY A 770 7.84 -10.19 -13.21
C GLY A 770 8.29 -10.62 -11.81
N ILE A 771 8.58 -9.64 -10.95
CA ILE A 771 9.10 -9.88 -9.59
C ILE A 771 8.09 -10.58 -8.65
N ASP A 772 6.78 -10.44 -8.91
CA ASP A 772 5.74 -11.13 -8.11
C ASP A 772 5.75 -12.66 -8.33
N LEU A 773 6.48 -13.15 -9.34
CA LEU A 773 6.69 -14.58 -9.55
C LEU A 773 7.68 -15.20 -8.57
N GLY A 774 8.39 -14.38 -7.78
CA GLY A 774 9.24 -14.85 -6.70
C GLY A 774 8.49 -15.43 -5.52
N TRP A 775 9.23 -16.09 -4.63
CA TRP A 775 8.72 -16.53 -3.34
C TRP A 775 8.78 -15.38 -2.34
N LYS A 776 7.69 -15.17 -1.61
CA LYS A 776 7.54 -14.05 -0.68
C LYS A 776 7.13 -14.53 0.71
N ASP A 777 7.47 -13.78 1.73
CA ASP A 777 6.93 -13.97 3.09
C ASP A 777 6.32 -12.69 3.65
N THR A 778 6.70 -11.54 3.07
CA THR A 778 6.11 -10.24 3.31
C THR A 778 5.61 -9.70 1.98
N VAL A 779 4.40 -9.14 1.95
CA VAL A 779 3.82 -8.56 0.73
C VAL A 779 3.31 -7.16 1.05
N LEU A 780 3.84 -6.14 0.37
CA LEU A 780 3.25 -4.81 0.40
C LEU A 780 1.88 -4.81 -0.27
N VAL A 781 0.84 -4.44 0.49
CA VAL A 781 -0.54 -4.31 0.03
C VAL A 781 -0.95 -2.84 0.05
N GLN A 782 -1.16 -2.27 -1.13
CA GLN A 782 -1.52 -0.88 -1.35
C GLN A 782 -2.95 -0.56 -0.88
N PRO A 783 -3.29 0.71 -0.62
CA PRO A 783 -4.67 1.11 -0.32
C PRO A 783 -5.67 0.60 -1.36
N GLY A 784 -6.74 -0.07 -0.93
CA GLY A 784 -7.76 -0.63 -1.81
C GLY A 784 -7.30 -1.86 -2.61
N GLU A 785 -6.08 -2.33 -2.42
CA GLU A 785 -5.55 -3.54 -3.06
C GLU A 785 -6.03 -4.80 -2.34
N THR A 786 -6.32 -5.83 -3.12
CA THR A 786 -6.42 -7.22 -2.69
C THR A 786 -5.30 -8.01 -3.33
N VAL A 787 -4.51 -8.72 -2.52
CA VAL A 787 -3.48 -9.64 -3.01
C VAL A 787 -3.84 -11.06 -2.62
N ASN A 788 -3.94 -11.94 -3.62
CA ASN A 788 -4.13 -13.37 -3.40
C ASN A 788 -2.77 -14.05 -3.49
N PHE A 789 -2.38 -14.73 -2.43
CA PHE A 789 -1.18 -15.58 -2.45
C PHE A 789 -1.50 -17.00 -1.98
N ILE A 790 -0.76 -17.96 -2.50
CA ILE A 790 -0.93 -19.39 -2.24
C ILE A 790 0.32 -19.94 -1.57
N GLY A 791 0.14 -20.82 -0.60
CA GLY A 791 1.22 -21.41 0.17
C GLY A 791 0.91 -22.85 0.55
N LYS A 792 1.98 -23.64 0.69
CA LYS A 792 1.90 -25.03 1.10
C LYS A 792 2.63 -25.23 2.43
N PHE A 793 1.92 -25.80 3.40
CA PHE A 793 2.42 -26.15 4.71
C PHE A 793 3.05 -27.55 4.69
N ASP A 794 4.27 -27.67 5.18
CA ASP A 794 4.95 -28.96 5.32
C ASP A 794 4.64 -29.57 6.69
N PRO A 795 3.88 -30.69 6.78
CA PRO A 795 3.57 -31.34 8.06
C PRO A 795 4.82 -31.81 8.83
N ALA A 796 5.98 -31.95 8.18
CA ALA A 796 7.21 -32.35 8.84
C ALA A 796 7.89 -31.20 9.60
N VAL A 797 7.53 -29.94 9.30
CA VAL A 797 8.20 -28.74 9.85
C VAL A 797 7.19 -27.78 10.46
N ASN A 798 6.08 -27.53 9.76
CA ASN A 798 5.08 -26.54 10.10
C ASN A 798 4.05 -27.11 11.09
N THR A 799 4.39 -27.10 12.37
CA THR A 799 3.47 -27.43 13.46
C THR A 799 3.55 -26.40 14.58
N GLY A 800 2.44 -26.13 15.25
CA GLY A 800 2.38 -25.19 16.38
C GLY A 800 1.76 -23.84 16.01
N ASP A 801 2.06 -22.84 16.83
CA ASP A 801 1.51 -21.48 16.73
C ASP A 801 2.48 -20.57 15.99
N TYR A 802 1.93 -19.71 15.15
CA TYR A 802 2.65 -18.77 14.28
C TYR A 802 1.86 -17.47 14.15
N MET A 803 2.52 -16.42 13.66
CA MET A 803 1.91 -15.09 13.53
C MET A 803 1.67 -14.68 12.09
N TYR A 804 0.66 -13.85 11.91
CA TYR A 804 0.54 -12.97 10.74
C TYR A 804 0.30 -11.55 11.23
N HIS A 805 0.88 -10.55 10.56
CA HIS A 805 0.78 -9.17 11.00
C HIS A 805 1.15 -8.17 9.89
N CYS A 806 0.81 -6.91 10.12
CA CYS A 806 1.45 -5.80 9.42
C CYS A 806 2.87 -5.64 9.94
N HIS A 807 3.85 -5.47 9.05
CA HIS A 807 5.25 -5.29 9.40
C HIS A 807 5.66 -3.80 9.47
N ILE A 808 4.68 -2.90 9.52
CA ILE A 808 4.90 -1.59 10.15
C ILE A 808 4.89 -1.85 11.65
N LEU A 809 6.06 -1.80 12.29
CA LEU A 809 6.23 -2.32 13.64
C LEU A 809 5.36 -1.59 14.68
N GLU A 810 5.08 -0.31 14.45
CA GLU A 810 4.16 0.43 15.33
C GLU A 810 2.70 0.01 15.16
N HIS A 811 2.30 -0.50 13.99
CA HIS A 811 0.95 -1.05 13.78
C HIS A 811 0.86 -2.45 14.35
N GLU A 812 1.92 -3.25 14.21
CA GLU A 812 2.07 -4.55 14.88
C GLU A 812 1.89 -4.39 16.40
N ASP A 813 2.70 -3.53 17.03
CA ASP A 813 2.64 -3.23 18.47
C ASP A 813 1.29 -2.63 18.89
N ALA A 814 0.56 -1.99 17.98
CA ALA A 814 -0.78 -1.42 18.21
C ALA A 814 -1.93 -2.41 17.96
N GLY A 815 -1.63 -3.67 17.63
CA GLY A 815 -2.59 -4.76 17.54
C GLY A 815 -2.91 -5.26 16.14
N MET A 816 -2.21 -4.83 15.09
CA MET A 816 -2.40 -5.29 13.70
C MET A 816 -1.72 -6.64 13.45
N MET A 817 -2.02 -7.61 14.30
CA MET A 817 -1.41 -8.92 14.39
C MET A 817 -2.46 -9.97 14.80
N GLY A 818 -2.23 -11.23 14.43
CA GLY A 818 -3.02 -12.36 14.91
C GLY A 818 -2.22 -13.65 14.88
N PHE A 819 -2.73 -14.66 15.60
CA PHE A 819 -2.15 -15.98 15.63
C PHE A 819 -2.87 -16.94 14.71
N PHE A 820 -2.11 -17.88 14.15
CA PHE A 820 -2.65 -19.05 13.51
C PHE A 820 -1.94 -20.32 13.99
N ARG A 821 -2.72 -21.39 14.18
CA ARG A 821 -2.23 -22.70 14.58
C ARG A 821 -2.23 -23.67 13.41
N ILE A 822 -1.15 -24.40 13.24
CA ILE A 822 -1.05 -25.53 12.31
C ILE A 822 -1.05 -26.84 13.09
N GLN A 823 -1.98 -27.75 12.78
CA GLN A 823 -2.19 -29.03 13.48
C GLN A 823 -2.54 -30.21 12.56
#